data_AF-A0A495EUN8-F1
#
_entry.id   AF-A0A495EUN8-F1
#
_cell.length_a   1.000
_cell.length_b   1.000
_cell.length_c   1.000
_cell.angle_alpha   90.00
_cell.angle_beta   90.00
_cell.angle_gamma   90.00
#
_symmetry.space_group_name_H-M   'P 1'
#
loop_
_entity.id
_entity.type
_entity.pdbx_description
1 polymer ?
#
loop_
_entity_poly.entity_id
_entity_poly.type
_entity_poly.pdbx_seq_one_letter_code
_entity_poly.pdbx_strand_id
1 'polypeptide(L)'
;MAAAVGAGGAEMGQRSARVTGTAAAGPGTSSKTLTTEALTTQSTWQPTFGVQGLDVSGHQTSVDWQQQWNAGARFAYVKATEGNYYASETFASQYQGSRSVGMVRGAYHFAIPNWSTGADQARYFVNNGGGWSADGYTMPPVLDFEFNPYAGRTINGFNFGNTCYGMSAAQLASWVRDFGNTMLSLTGRLPVIYTNTSWWNQCLGNASGFGNYPLWVASYPTTASNDAGPIPSSWGNYSIWQYSSLGPFNGDSNVWNGDYAGLKTFASGFVVTGGIGAAWAAVGGGGGKLGYPTSNEICGLTGGGCYQRFQGGTIHWSPATGAHATWGAIRSTWGSLGFENGKLGYPVTNETCGLTGGGCYQGFQGGTIHWTTGTGAVATWGAIHATWGSLGFETGKLGYPTSNETCGLVNGGCYQGFQGGTIHWSPATGAVATWGAIRSTWGALGYENGKLGYPTGNETCGLTGGGCYQGFQGGTIHWSPATGAYATWGAIRSTWGSLGFENGKLGYPVTNEICGLTGGGCYQGFQGGTIHWSPGTGAYATSGPIRAAWGSLGYENGKLGYPASNEMCGLTGGGCYQRFQGGTIHWTPGSGAYATWGAIRAAWGSLGYENGKLGYPMSNEACGLTGGGCYQTFQGGTIHWSPATGAYATWGAIRSTWGSLGYENSKLGYPTGNEICGLTGGGCYQTFQGGTIHWSPATGAYATWGAIRTTWGSLGYENGKLGYPTGNEICGLTGGGCDQSFQGGTIRWSPATGTAVSFK
;
A
#
# COMPACT_ATOMS: atom_id res chain seq x y z
N MET A 1 -18.24 62.33 -47.41
CA MET A 1 -17.20 61.43 -47.94
C MET A 1 -17.76 60.05 -48.27
N ALA A 2 -18.50 59.37 -47.38
CA ALA A 2 -19.11 58.05 -47.63
C ALA A 2 -19.83 57.91 -48.99
N ALA A 3 -20.73 58.84 -49.34
CA ALA A 3 -21.44 58.80 -50.62
C ALA A 3 -20.50 58.94 -51.85
N ALA A 4 -19.33 59.55 -51.69
CA ALA A 4 -18.40 59.85 -52.78
C ALA A 4 -17.38 58.72 -53.05
N VAL A 5 -17.16 57.82 -52.08
CA VAL A 5 -16.28 56.66 -52.26
C VAL A 5 -16.98 55.45 -52.89
N GLY A 6 -18.31 55.52 -53.07
CA GLY A 6 -19.14 54.51 -53.72
C GLY A 6 -19.73 53.47 -52.75
N ALA A 7 -20.73 52.72 -53.23
CA ALA A 7 -21.32 51.62 -52.46
C ALA A 7 -20.26 50.56 -52.13
N GLY A 8 -20.20 50.11 -50.86
CA GLY A 8 -19.21 49.16 -50.35
C GLY A 8 -17.87 49.78 -49.87
N GLY A 9 -17.51 50.99 -50.33
CA GLY A 9 -16.22 51.61 -50.03
C GLY A 9 -15.03 50.78 -50.51
N ALA A 10 -13.86 50.92 -49.88
CA ALA A 10 -12.70 50.06 -50.08
C ALA A 10 -12.96 48.62 -49.65
N GLU A 11 -12.27 47.63 -50.22
CA GLU A 11 -12.31 46.25 -49.73
C GLU A 11 -10.92 45.75 -49.44
N MET A 12 -10.85 44.88 -48.44
CA MET A 12 -9.62 44.21 -48.00
C MET A 12 -9.06 43.37 -49.17
N GLY A 13 -7.76 43.46 -49.41
CA GLY A 13 -7.03 42.59 -50.33
C GLY A 13 -7.14 42.94 -51.81
N GLN A 14 -6.71 41.99 -52.65
CA GLN A 14 -6.47 42.21 -54.09
C GLN A 14 -7.72 42.41 -54.96
N ARG A 15 -8.94 42.38 -54.41
CA ARG A 15 -10.16 42.67 -55.19
C ARG A 15 -10.35 44.17 -55.47
N SER A 16 -9.66 45.05 -54.75
CA SER A 16 -9.67 46.50 -54.98
C SER A 16 -9.42 46.85 -56.45
N ALA A 17 -10.28 47.68 -57.04
CA ALA A 17 -10.34 48.01 -58.48
C ALA A 17 -9.01 48.50 -59.12
N ARG A 18 -7.98 48.79 -58.31
CA ARG A 18 -6.64 49.17 -58.77
C ARG A 18 -5.70 47.96 -59.01
N VAL A 19 -5.98 46.80 -58.41
CA VAL A 19 -5.22 45.56 -58.65
C VAL A 19 -5.77 44.81 -59.89
N THR A 20 -7.04 45.01 -60.22
CA THR A 20 -7.74 44.39 -61.37
C THR A 20 -7.89 45.31 -62.59
N GLY A 21 -7.54 46.59 -62.48
CA GLY A 21 -7.72 47.59 -63.55
C GLY A 21 -6.64 47.57 -64.63
N THR A 22 -7.05 47.30 -65.87
CA THR A 22 -6.26 47.51 -67.10
C THR A 22 -5.92 49.00 -67.28
N ALA A 23 -4.68 49.39 -67.01
CA ALA A 23 -4.18 50.72 -67.35
C ALA A 23 -3.97 50.84 -68.87
N ALA A 24 -4.53 51.90 -69.46
CA ALA A 24 -4.42 52.26 -70.86
C ALA A 24 -2.96 52.32 -71.35
N ALA A 25 -2.74 51.82 -72.56
CA ALA A 25 -1.44 51.68 -73.19
C ALA A 25 -0.68 53.02 -73.41
N GLY A 26 0.59 53.05 -73.01
CA GLY A 26 1.61 54.08 -73.31
C GLY A 26 2.97 53.64 -72.75
N PRO A 27 4.10 53.89 -73.44
CA PRO A 27 5.12 52.86 -73.65
C PRO A 27 6.17 52.78 -72.53
N GLY A 28 6.59 51.54 -72.25
CA GLY A 28 7.85 51.25 -71.57
C GLY A 28 7.71 50.90 -70.09
N THR A 29 7.28 49.67 -69.80
CA THR A 29 7.91 48.76 -68.82
C THR A 29 7.10 47.45 -68.80
N SER A 30 7.80 46.34 -68.66
CA SER A 30 7.35 44.98 -68.94
C SER A 30 6.26 44.49 -67.98
N SER A 31 4.98 44.65 -68.33
CA SER A 31 3.89 43.89 -67.70
C SER A 31 3.86 42.47 -68.25
N LYS A 32 4.15 41.48 -67.40
CA LYS A 32 3.98 40.07 -67.74
C LYS A 32 2.48 39.76 -67.87
N THR A 33 2.05 39.51 -69.09
CA THR A 33 0.76 38.88 -69.42
C THR A 33 0.75 37.45 -68.88
N LEU A 34 -0.27 37.09 -68.10
CA LEU A 34 -0.48 35.69 -67.67
C LEU A 34 -1.29 34.94 -68.73
N THR A 35 -0.75 33.79 -69.12
CA THR A 35 -1.35 32.80 -70.03
C THR A 35 -2.52 32.06 -69.36
N THR A 36 -3.50 31.70 -70.17
CA THR A 36 -4.84 31.16 -69.81
C THR A 36 -4.84 29.72 -69.26
N GLU A 37 -4.03 29.44 -68.24
CA GLU A 37 -4.03 28.16 -67.52
C GLU A 37 -3.79 28.42 -66.01
N ALA A 38 -4.77 29.00 -65.30
CA ALA A 38 -4.67 29.26 -63.83
C ALA A 38 -5.99 29.56 -63.07
N LEU A 39 -7.15 29.76 -63.73
CA LEU A 39 -8.37 30.22 -63.03
C LEU A 39 -9.11 29.12 -62.22
N THR A 40 -8.95 27.84 -62.56
CA THR A 40 -9.70 26.72 -61.94
C THR A 40 -9.05 26.18 -60.67
N THR A 41 -7.72 26.23 -60.55
CA THR A 41 -7.00 25.74 -59.35
C THR A 41 -7.00 26.77 -58.22
N GLN A 42 -6.84 28.07 -58.50
CA GLN A 42 -6.81 29.11 -57.46
C GLN A 42 -8.19 29.38 -56.82
N SER A 43 -9.29 29.14 -57.56
CA SER A 43 -10.67 29.33 -57.07
C SER A 43 -11.20 28.16 -56.22
N THR A 44 -10.54 27.00 -56.24
CA THR A 44 -10.99 25.80 -55.51
C THR A 44 -10.00 25.27 -54.48
N TRP A 45 -8.74 25.68 -54.56
CA TRP A 45 -7.69 25.27 -53.63
C TRP A 45 -7.84 25.89 -52.24
N GLN A 46 -7.48 25.13 -51.20
CA GLN A 46 -7.37 25.57 -49.82
C GLN A 46 -6.09 24.98 -49.19
N PRO A 47 -5.45 25.68 -48.23
CA PRO A 47 -4.41 25.09 -47.39
C PRO A 47 -4.91 23.85 -46.67
N THR A 48 -4.06 22.82 -46.53
CA THR A 48 -4.45 21.54 -45.89
C THR A 48 -4.30 21.56 -44.37
N PHE A 49 -4.05 22.73 -43.79
CA PHE A 49 -3.92 22.93 -42.35
C PHE A 49 -4.87 24.03 -41.89
N GLY A 50 -4.96 24.17 -40.57
CA GLY A 50 -5.66 25.29 -39.97
C GLY A 50 -7.18 25.19 -40.06
N VAL A 51 -7.83 26.22 -39.53
CA VAL A 51 -9.29 26.36 -39.64
C VAL A 51 -9.57 27.29 -40.82
N GLN A 52 -10.45 26.89 -41.73
CA GLN A 52 -10.81 27.71 -42.89
C GLN A 52 -11.81 28.81 -42.49
N GLY A 53 -11.73 29.95 -43.17
CA GLY A 53 -12.62 31.07 -42.96
C GLY A 53 -12.63 32.02 -44.15
N LEU A 54 -13.37 33.10 -44.02
CA LEU A 54 -13.51 34.11 -45.07
C LEU A 54 -13.59 35.52 -44.49
N ASP A 55 -13.40 36.52 -45.34
CA ASP A 55 -13.76 37.89 -45.01
C ASP A 55 -14.64 38.50 -46.08
N VAL A 56 -15.58 39.34 -45.65
CA VAL A 56 -16.61 39.93 -46.53
C VAL A 56 -16.79 41.42 -46.23
N SER A 57 -17.31 42.13 -47.23
CA SER A 57 -17.60 43.56 -47.17
C SER A 57 -18.93 43.87 -47.88
N GLY A 58 -19.24 45.15 -48.04
CA GLY A 58 -20.40 45.60 -48.82
C GLY A 58 -20.38 45.20 -50.30
N HIS A 59 -19.24 44.70 -50.82
CA HIS A 59 -19.14 44.16 -52.19
C HIS A 59 -19.79 42.79 -52.35
N GLN A 60 -20.02 42.06 -51.26
CA GLN A 60 -20.85 40.85 -51.24
C GLN A 60 -22.26 41.21 -50.76
N THR A 61 -23.11 41.67 -51.68
CA THR A 61 -24.48 42.15 -51.38
C THR A 61 -25.38 41.09 -50.74
N SER A 62 -25.07 39.80 -50.92
CA SER A 62 -25.67 38.68 -50.18
C SER A 62 -24.64 37.55 -49.99
N VAL A 63 -24.67 36.91 -48.82
CA VAL A 63 -23.78 35.77 -48.48
C VAL A 63 -24.65 34.62 -47.97
N ASP A 64 -24.59 33.48 -48.67
CA ASP A 64 -25.19 32.24 -48.17
C ASP A 64 -24.26 31.61 -47.13
N TRP A 65 -24.48 31.98 -45.86
CA TRP A 65 -23.66 31.53 -44.74
C TRP A 65 -23.73 30.02 -44.52
N GLN A 66 -24.86 29.38 -44.80
CA GLN A 66 -24.99 27.94 -44.64
C GLN A 66 -24.17 27.21 -45.69
N GLN A 67 -24.15 27.71 -46.93
CA GLN A 67 -23.27 27.22 -47.97
C GLN A 67 -21.79 27.39 -47.58
N GLN A 68 -21.39 28.56 -47.06
CA GLN A 68 -19.99 28.77 -46.63
C GLN A 68 -19.59 27.79 -45.51
N TRP A 69 -20.49 27.56 -44.54
CA TRP A 69 -20.29 26.57 -43.48
C TRP A 69 -20.14 25.15 -44.04
N ASN A 70 -21.01 24.76 -44.97
CA ASN A 70 -20.96 23.45 -45.61
C ASN A 70 -19.68 23.26 -46.46
N ALA A 71 -19.14 24.35 -47.02
CA ALA A 71 -17.85 24.37 -47.73
C ALA A 71 -16.63 24.33 -46.79
N GLY A 72 -16.84 24.30 -45.47
CA GLY A 72 -15.77 24.11 -44.47
C GLY A 72 -15.36 25.36 -43.70
N ALA A 73 -15.88 26.55 -44.02
CA ALA A 73 -15.58 27.75 -43.25
C ALA A 73 -16.12 27.65 -41.81
N ARG A 74 -15.32 28.10 -40.85
CA ARG A 74 -15.68 28.13 -39.41
C ARG A 74 -15.43 29.48 -38.76
N PHE A 75 -14.83 30.44 -39.48
CA PHE A 75 -14.77 31.82 -39.03
C PHE A 75 -15.00 32.83 -40.15
N ALA A 76 -15.43 34.04 -39.77
CA ALA A 76 -15.61 35.16 -40.69
C ALA A 76 -15.12 36.49 -40.13
N TYR A 77 -14.50 37.35 -40.95
CA TYR A 77 -14.35 38.78 -40.64
C TYR A 77 -15.24 39.62 -41.53
N VAL A 78 -15.87 40.66 -40.98
CA VAL A 78 -16.83 41.50 -41.71
C VAL A 78 -16.41 42.96 -41.65
N LYS A 79 -16.37 43.65 -42.79
CA LYS A 79 -16.08 45.09 -42.82
C LYS A 79 -17.14 45.85 -42.04
N ALA A 80 -16.73 46.55 -40.99
CA ALA A 80 -17.62 47.45 -40.27
C ALA A 80 -17.50 48.89 -40.75
N THR A 81 -16.25 49.36 -40.94
CA THR A 81 -15.99 50.79 -41.15
C THR A 81 -14.78 51.04 -42.05
N GLU A 82 -14.70 52.28 -42.57
CA GLU A 82 -13.55 52.81 -43.29
C GLU A 82 -13.41 54.30 -42.98
N GLY A 83 -12.19 54.74 -42.64
CA GLY A 83 -11.99 56.09 -42.12
C GLY A 83 -12.91 56.38 -40.93
N ASN A 84 -13.11 57.64 -40.58
CA ASN A 84 -14.14 58.03 -39.61
C ASN A 84 -15.42 58.53 -40.30
N TYR A 85 -15.70 58.08 -41.53
CA TYR A 85 -16.82 58.57 -42.34
C TYR A 85 -17.72 57.48 -42.94
N TYR A 86 -17.27 56.24 -43.10
CA TYR A 86 -18.04 55.17 -43.73
C TYR A 86 -18.32 54.05 -42.72
N ALA A 87 -19.60 53.70 -42.56
CA ALA A 87 -20.05 52.48 -41.88
C ALA A 87 -20.78 51.59 -42.90
N SER A 88 -20.49 50.30 -42.87
CA SER A 88 -21.06 49.33 -43.82
C SER A 88 -22.52 49.04 -43.50
N GLU A 89 -23.41 49.30 -44.47
CA GLU A 89 -24.85 49.01 -44.35
C GLU A 89 -25.14 47.51 -44.26
N THR A 90 -24.25 46.66 -44.79
CA THR A 90 -24.38 45.19 -44.74
C THR A 90 -23.72 44.56 -43.51
N PHE A 91 -23.01 45.33 -42.68
CA PHE A 91 -22.26 44.79 -41.55
C PHE A 91 -23.14 43.96 -40.62
N ALA A 92 -24.28 44.52 -40.18
CA ALA A 92 -25.13 43.85 -39.21
C ALA A 92 -25.66 42.50 -39.72
N SER A 93 -26.11 42.43 -40.98
CA SER A 93 -26.63 41.19 -41.58
C SER A 93 -25.54 40.15 -41.81
N GLN A 94 -24.36 40.57 -42.28
CA GLN A 94 -23.22 39.68 -42.51
C GLN A 94 -22.63 39.16 -41.19
N TYR A 95 -22.46 40.04 -40.20
CA TYR A 95 -21.90 39.70 -38.90
C TYR A 95 -22.80 38.75 -38.09
N GLN A 96 -24.13 38.95 -38.12
CA GLN A 96 -25.06 38.02 -37.46
C GLN A 96 -25.35 36.76 -38.28
N GLY A 97 -25.32 36.87 -39.61
CA GLY A 97 -25.51 35.72 -40.50
C GLY A 97 -24.41 34.67 -40.32
N SER A 98 -23.14 35.08 -40.27
CA SER A 98 -22.04 34.15 -40.00
C SER A 98 -22.15 33.51 -38.61
N ARG A 99 -22.62 34.28 -37.60
CA ARG A 99 -22.83 33.74 -36.25
C ARG A 99 -23.91 32.68 -36.19
N SER A 100 -25.03 32.90 -36.88
CA SER A 100 -26.22 32.06 -36.85
C SER A 100 -25.93 30.65 -37.34
N VAL A 101 -24.97 30.48 -38.26
CA VAL A 101 -24.51 29.16 -38.73
C VAL A 101 -23.41 28.55 -37.86
N GLY A 102 -22.96 29.24 -36.81
CA GLY A 102 -22.01 28.75 -35.83
C GLY A 102 -20.58 29.27 -35.95
N MET A 103 -20.29 30.18 -36.89
CA MET A 103 -18.93 30.69 -37.08
C MET A 103 -18.47 31.57 -35.91
N VAL A 104 -17.17 31.47 -35.60
CA VAL A 104 -16.44 32.49 -34.85
C VAL A 104 -16.30 33.72 -35.75
N ARG A 105 -16.52 34.93 -35.27
CA ARG A 105 -16.55 36.12 -36.14
C ARG A 105 -15.83 37.31 -35.57
N GLY A 106 -15.39 38.21 -36.43
CA GLY A 106 -14.82 39.49 -36.03
C GLY A 106 -15.17 40.58 -37.02
N ALA A 107 -14.84 41.81 -36.67
CA ALA A 107 -15.04 42.97 -37.52
C ALA A 107 -13.68 43.51 -37.99
N TYR A 108 -13.64 44.14 -39.16
CA TYR A 108 -12.46 44.88 -39.61
C TYR A 108 -12.77 46.32 -40.00
N HIS A 109 -11.72 47.15 -39.92
CA HIS A 109 -11.73 48.56 -40.24
C HIS A 109 -10.66 48.87 -41.31
N PHE A 110 -11.08 49.43 -42.43
CA PHE A 110 -10.18 49.86 -43.51
C PHE A 110 -9.57 51.23 -43.19
N ALA A 111 -8.26 51.28 -43.01
CA ALA A 111 -7.57 52.48 -42.59
C ALA A 111 -7.42 53.51 -43.71
N ILE A 112 -7.66 54.79 -43.37
CA ILE A 112 -7.32 55.94 -44.22
C ILE A 112 -6.44 56.90 -43.41
N PRO A 113 -5.12 56.64 -43.30
CA PRO A 113 -4.29 57.28 -42.27
C PRO A 113 -4.05 58.78 -42.47
N ASN A 114 -4.10 59.26 -43.71
CA ASN A 114 -3.95 60.68 -44.03
C ASN A 114 -5.23 61.49 -43.85
N TRP A 115 -6.36 60.84 -43.56
CA TRP A 115 -7.66 61.50 -43.38
C TRP A 115 -7.91 61.94 -41.93
N SER A 116 -7.62 61.08 -40.96
CA SER A 116 -7.81 61.37 -39.53
C SER A 116 -6.85 60.54 -38.67
N THR A 117 -6.78 60.83 -37.37
CA THR A 117 -5.89 60.13 -36.43
C THR A 117 -6.28 58.66 -36.24
N GLY A 118 -5.33 57.85 -35.78
CA GLY A 118 -5.58 56.44 -35.46
C GLY A 118 -6.62 56.31 -34.35
N ALA A 119 -6.53 57.14 -33.32
CA ALA A 119 -7.48 57.17 -32.23
C ALA A 119 -8.93 57.50 -32.68
N ASP A 120 -9.10 58.44 -33.62
CA ASP A 120 -10.44 58.78 -34.13
C ASP A 120 -11.06 57.64 -34.94
N GLN A 121 -10.26 56.97 -35.77
CA GLN A 121 -10.73 55.82 -36.54
C GLN A 121 -11.02 54.61 -35.63
N ALA A 122 -10.22 54.38 -34.59
CA ALA A 122 -10.48 53.35 -33.60
C ALA A 122 -11.79 53.59 -32.84
N ARG A 123 -12.04 54.83 -32.37
CA ARG A 123 -13.31 55.21 -31.73
C ARG A 123 -14.49 55.02 -32.67
N TYR A 124 -14.36 55.47 -33.92
CA TYR A 124 -15.41 55.30 -34.92
C TYR A 124 -15.69 53.81 -35.19
N PHE A 125 -14.65 53.00 -35.31
CA PHE A 125 -14.79 51.56 -35.52
C PHE A 125 -15.53 50.88 -34.36
N VAL A 126 -15.10 51.10 -33.12
CA VAL A 126 -15.75 50.51 -31.93
C VAL A 126 -17.23 50.91 -31.85
N ASN A 127 -17.56 52.17 -32.13
CA ASN A 127 -18.94 52.66 -32.12
C ASN A 127 -19.82 52.05 -33.21
N ASN A 128 -19.22 51.44 -34.24
CA ASN A 128 -19.93 50.90 -35.41
C ASN A 128 -19.67 49.41 -35.63
N GLY A 129 -19.34 48.65 -34.58
CA GLY A 129 -19.25 47.19 -34.63
C GLY A 129 -17.87 46.58 -34.38
N GLY A 130 -16.84 47.41 -34.18
CA GLY A 130 -15.47 47.00 -33.83
C GLY A 130 -15.26 46.66 -32.35
N GLY A 131 -16.32 46.35 -31.61
CA GLY A 131 -16.23 45.93 -30.20
C GLY A 131 -15.75 44.49 -30.05
N TRP A 132 -15.37 44.11 -28.83
CA TRP A 132 -14.96 42.75 -28.48
C TRP A 132 -15.63 42.28 -27.19
N SER A 133 -15.90 40.97 -27.10
CA SER A 133 -16.36 40.31 -25.88
C SER A 133 -15.66 38.96 -25.73
N ALA A 134 -15.40 38.55 -24.48
CA ALA A 134 -14.77 37.27 -24.15
C ALA A 134 -15.72 36.06 -24.28
N ASP A 135 -16.62 36.07 -25.28
CA ASP A 135 -17.66 35.05 -25.46
C ASP A 135 -17.17 33.78 -26.20
N GLY A 136 -15.91 33.79 -26.66
CA GLY A 136 -15.31 32.70 -27.44
C GLY A 136 -15.78 32.64 -28.90
N TYR A 137 -16.58 33.60 -29.34
CA TYR A 137 -17.12 33.74 -30.70
C TYR A 137 -16.82 35.10 -31.34
N THR A 138 -16.36 36.07 -30.57
CA THR A 138 -16.03 37.42 -31.01
C THR A 138 -14.51 37.57 -31.04
N MET A 139 -13.92 37.60 -32.23
CA MET A 139 -12.48 37.74 -32.41
C MET A 139 -12.03 39.18 -32.16
N PRO A 140 -10.73 39.39 -31.85
CA PRO A 140 -10.15 40.72 -31.75
C PRO A 140 -10.44 41.55 -33.03
N PRO A 141 -10.73 42.85 -32.90
CA PRO A 141 -11.02 43.69 -34.06
C PRO A 141 -9.80 43.81 -34.97
N VAL A 142 -10.00 43.97 -36.28
CA VAL A 142 -8.90 44.03 -37.25
C VAL A 142 -8.69 45.46 -37.76
N LEU A 143 -7.44 45.88 -37.74
CA LEU A 143 -6.95 47.02 -38.50
C LEU A 143 -6.48 46.51 -39.86
N ASP A 144 -7.20 46.90 -40.91
CA ASP A 144 -6.80 46.67 -42.29
C ASP A 144 -5.88 47.82 -42.73
N PHE A 145 -4.58 47.51 -42.85
CA PHE A 145 -3.50 48.47 -43.07
C PHE A 145 -2.68 48.07 -44.29
N GLU A 146 -3.13 48.53 -45.45
CA GLU A 146 -2.62 48.07 -46.73
C GLU A 146 -2.53 49.18 -47.80
N PHE A 147 -2.37 48.77 -49.07
CA PHE A 147 -2.28 49.66 -50.21
C PHE A 147 -3.43 50.68 -50.23
N ASN A 148 -3.09 51.96 -50.39
CA ASN A 148 -4.09 53.01 -50.51
C ASN A 148 -5.00 52.78 -51.74
N PRO A 149 -6.30 52.49 -51.54
CA PRO A 149 -7.23 52.17 -52.64
C PRO A 149 -7.56 53.40 -53.48
N TYR A 150 -7.29 54.60 -52.95
CA TYR A 150 -7.56 55.88 -53.58
C TYR A 150 -6.29 56.60 -54.05
N ALA A 151 -5.17 55.89 -54.16
CA ALA A 151 -3.88 56.48 -54.54
C ALA A 151 -3.99 57.34 -55.82
N GLY A 152 -3.54 58.59 -55.71
CA GLY A 152 -3.53 59.61 -56.76
C GLY A 152 -4.89 60.28 -57.02
N ARG A 153 -5.95 59.90 -56.30
CA ARG A 153 -7.29 60.46 -56.50
C ARG A 153 -7.54 61.64 -55.56
N THR A 154 -8.24 62.64 -56.08
CA THR A 154 -8.90 63.67 -55.29
C THR A 154 -10.40 63.41 -55.32
N ILE A 155 -11.02 63.18 -54.16
CA ILE A 155 -12.46 62.93 -54.03
C ILE A 155 -13.03 63.97 -53.08
N ASN A 156 -14.10 64.65 -53.49
CA ASN A 156 -14.70 65.76 -52.74
C ASN A 156 -13.66 66.78 -52.20
N GLY A 157 -12.67 67.13 -53.02
CA GLY A 157 -11.63 68.11 -52.68
C GLY A 157 -10.50 67.59 -51.78
N PHE A 158 -10.54 66.33 -51.33
CA PHE A 158 -9.47 65.73 -50.52
C PHE A 158 -8.57 64.84 -51.39
N ASN A 159 -7.26 65.09 -51.35
CA ASN A 159 -6.24 64.28 -52.05
C ASN A 159 -5.81 63.10 -51.16
N PHE A 160 -6.05 61.88 -51.63
CA PHE A 160 -5.73 60.66 -50.89
C PHE A 160 -4.25 60.27 -50.93
N GLY A 161 -3.39 61.02 -51.60
CA GLY A 161 -1.94 60.79 -51.59
C GLY A 161 -1.51 59.62 -52.47
N ASN A 162 -0.31 59.06 -52.22
CA ASN A 162 0.25 57.96 -53.01
C ASN A 162 -0.10 56.58 -52.41
N THR A 163 0.57 55.51 -52.83
CA THR A 163 0.36 54.15 -52.30
C THR A 163 0.61 54.00 -50.80
N CYS A 164 1.39 54.92 -50.20
CA CYS A 164 1.66 55.05 -48.77
C CYS A 164 0.93 56.27 -48.17
N TYR A 165 -0.21 56.66 -48.75
CA TYR A 165 -1.06 57.78 -48.31
C TYR A 165 -0.40 59.17 -48.31
N GLY A 166 0.78 59.30 -48.94
CA GLY A 166 1.59 60.53 -48.89
C GLY A 166 2.29 60.74 -47.54
N MET A 167 2.41 59.69 -46.73
CA MET A 167 3.00 59.72 -45.39
C MET A 167 4.35 59.00 -45.36
N SER A 168 5.23 59.42 -44.46
CA SER A 168 6.49 58.71 -44.18
C SER A 168 6.25 57.43 -43.36
N ALA A 169 7.21 56.51 -43.40
CA ALA A 169 7.18 55.28 -42.59
C ALA A 169 6.99 55.54 -41.09
N ALA A 170 7.66 56.56 -40.54
CA ALA A 170 7.52 56.91 -39.13
C ALA A 170 6.12 57.42 -38.78
N GLN A 171 5.49 58.22 -39.66
CA GLN A 171 4.13 58.70 -39.47
C GLN A 171 3.11 57.56 -39.51
N LEU A 172 3.25 56.63 -40.47
CA LEU A 172 2.38 55.45 -40.55
C LEU A 172 2.55 54.54 -39.33
N ALA A 173 3.79 54.26 -38.91
CA ALA A 173 4.04 53.46 -37.71
C ALA A 173 3.46 54.11 -36.44
N SER A 174 3.59 55.44 -36.29
CA SER A 174 2.97 56.18 -35.18
C SER A 174 1.45 56.09 -35.22
N TRP A 175 0.85 56.16 -36.40
CA TRP A 175 -0.59 56.08 -36.58
C TRP A 175 -1.14 54.70 -36.17
N VAL A 176 -0.46 53.61 -36.56
CA VAL A 176 -0.84 52.24 -36.14
C VAL A 176 -0.77 52.08 -34.62
N ARG A 177 0.26 52.65 -33.97
CA ARG A 177 0.37 52.63 -32.50
C ARG A 177 -0.77 53.40 -31.84
N ASP A 178 -1.12 54.57 -32.36
CA ASP A 178 -2.23 55.39 -31.86
C ASP A 178 -3.58 54.68 -31.96
N PHE A 179 -3.86 54.08 -33.14
CA PHE A 179 -5.04 53.24 -33.33
C PHE A 179 -5.06 52.05 -32.37
N GLY A 180 -3.96 51.29 -32.30
CA GLY A 180 -3.86 50.08 -31.49
C GLY A 180 -3.97 50.34 -29.98
N ASN A 181 -3.31 51.38 -29.47
CA ASN A 181 -3.43 51.78 -28.07
C ASN A 181 -4.87 52.20 -27.72
N THR A 182 -5.53 52.91 -28.63
CA THR A 182 -6.92 53.30 -28.46
C THR A 182 -7.84 52.06 -28.44
N MET A 183 -7.67 51.13 -29.37
CA MET A 183 -8.41 49.85 -29.38
C MET A 183 -8.19 49.06 -28.09
N LEU A 184 -6.96 48.96 -27.60
CA LEU A 184 -6.64 48.28 -26.34
C LEU A 184 -7.37 48.92 -25.16
N SER A 185 -7.41 50.26 -25.10
CA SER A 185 -8.12 50.99 -24.05
C SER A 185 -9.64 50.80 -24.09
N LEU A 186 -10.23 50.69 -25.28
CA LEU A 186 -11.68 50.60 -25.47
C LEU A 186 -12.21 49.16 -25.37
N THR A 187 -11.40 48.17 -25.75
CA THR A 187 -11.85 46.78 -25.92
C THR A 187 -11.10 45.79 -25.05
N GLY A 188 -9.97 46.19 -24.44
CA GLY A 188 -9.06 45.28 -23.76
C GLY A 188 -8.21 44.43 -24.72
N ARG A 189 -8.27 44.67 -26.04
CA ARG A 189 -7.52 43.91 -27.06
C ARG A 189 -6.75 44.84 -28.00
N LEU A 190 -5.51 44.50 -28.29
CA LEU A 190 -4.83 45.03 -29.47
C LEU A 190 -5.51 44.47 -30.73
N PRO A 191 -5.63 45.27 -31.80
CA PRO A 191 -6.23 44.80 -33.03
C PRO A 191 -5.32 43.79 -33.75
N VAL A 192 -5.92 42.90 -34.53
CA VAL A 192 -5.18 42.15 -35.55
C VAL A 192 -4.73 43.14 -36.62
N ILE A 193 -3.49 43.07 -37.08
CA ILE A 193 -3.03 43.86 -38.23
C ILE A 193 -3.16 42.97 -39.47
N TYR A 194 -4.07 43.35 -40.36
CA TYR A 194 -4.07 42.84 -41.73
C TYR A 194 -3.12 43.67 -42.58
N THR A 195 -2.21 43.01 -43.30
CA THR A 195 -1.29 43.70 -44.22
C THR A 195 -0.67 42.75 -45.25
N ASN A 196 -0.11 43.33 -46.31
CA ASN A 196 0.75 42.63 -47.26
C ASN A 196 2.23 42.89 -46.92
N THR A 197 3.07 41.84 -46.94
CA THR A 197 4.50 41.97 -46.60
C THR A 197 5.24 42.99 -47.46
N SER A 198 4.96 43.04 -48.77
CA SER A 198 5.64 43.98 -49.68
C SER A 198 5.26 45.43 -49.38
N TRP A 199 3.97 45.69 -49.10
CA TRP A 199 3.50 47.02 -48.74
C TRP A 199 4.03 47.46 -47.39
N TRP A 200 4.01 46.58 -46.38
CA TRP A 200 4.55 46.89 -45.06
C TRP A 200 6.05 47.26 -45.14
N ASN A 201 6.82 46.49 -45.93
CA ASN A 201 8.23 46.78 -46.14
C ASN A 201 8.43 48.11 -46.89
N GLN A 202 7.65 48.38 -47.93
CA GLN A 202 7.75 49.61 -48.72
C GLN A 202 7.33 50.86 -47.95
N CYS A 203 6.15 50.82 -47.31
CA CYS A 203 5.51 52.00 -46.74
C CYS A 203 5.87 52.23 -45.26
N LEU A 204 6.18 51.17 -44.50
CA LEU A 204 6.58 51.28 -43.09
C LEU A 204 8.07 51.00 -42.88
N GLY A 205 8.84 50.73 -43.93
CA GLY A 205 10.26 50.42 -43.81
C GLY A 205 10.53 49.17 -42.97
N ASN A 206 9.59 48.22 -42.97
CA ASN A 206 9.63 47.01 -42.14
C ASN A 206 9.75 47.32 -40.63
N ALA A 207 8.95 48.28 -40.14
CA ALA A 207 8.99 48.77 -38.77
C ALA A 207 8.91 47.66 -37.70
N SER A 208 9.68 47.81 -36.63
CA SER A 208 9.73 46.90 -35.47
C SER A 208 8.71 47.26 -34.37
N GLY A 209 8.56 46.37 -33.38
CA GLY A 209 7.80 46.65 -32.16
C GLY A 209 6.28 46.51 -32.32
N PHE A 210 5.83 45.70 -33.28
CA PHE A 210 4.43 45.32 -33.49
C PHE A 210 4.16 43.83 -33.19
N GLY A 211 5.14 43.07 -32.70
CA GLY A 211 5.00 41.62 -32.46
C GLY A 211 3.93 41.21 -31.44
N ASN A 212 3.42 42.15 -30.63
CA ASN A 212 2.29 41.91 -29.71
C ASN A 212 0.92 42.02 -30.40
N TYR A 213 0.86 42.52 -31.63
CA TYR A 213 -0.35 42.54 -32.45
C TYR A 213 -0.44 41.19 -33.17
N PRO A 214 -1.60 40.51 -33.21
CA PRO A 214 -1.77 39.36 -34.08
C PRO A 214 -1.61 39.77 -35.55
N LEU A 215 -0.92 38.96 -36.35
CA LEU A 215 -0.72 39.23 -37.78
C LEU A 215 -1.73 38.45 -38.61
N TRP A 216 -2.41 39.15 -39.52
CA TRP A 216 -3.14 38.59 -40.63
C TRP A 216 -2.42 38.95 -41.92
N VAL A 217 -1.68 38.01 -42.49
CA VAL A 217 -0.87 38.28 -43.68
C VAL A 217 -1.67 37.99 -44.95
N ALA A 218 -1.60 38.92 -45.92
CA ALA A 218 -2.12 38.73 -47.26
C ALA A 218 -1.01 38.25 -48.19
N SER A 219 -1.14 37.02 -48.71
CA SER A 219 -0.17 36.42 -49.63
C SER A 219 -0.85 35.39 -50.52
N TYR A 220 -0.81 35.58 -51.84
CA TYR A 220 -1.56 34.76 -52.80
C TYR A 220 -0.59 33.94 -53.63
N PRO A 221 -0.38 32.66 -53.30
CA PRO A 221 0.59 31.84 -54.01
C PRO A 221 0.06 31.49 -55.40
N THR A 222 0.93 31.53 -56.41
CA THR A 222 0.59 31.18 -57.80
C THR A 222 0.56 29.68 -58.06
N THR A 223 0.96 28.87 -57.07
CA THR A 223 0.87 27.40 -57.05
C THR A 223 0.47 26.94 -55.66
N ALA A 224 -0.23 25.80 -55.55
CA ALA A 224 -0.66 25.24 -54.26
C ALA A 224 0.53 25.09 -53.28
N SER A 225 0.42 25.73 -52.11
CA SER A 225 1.47 25.75 -51.08
C SER A 225 0.85 25.93 -49.70
N ASN A 226 1.34 25.24 -48.68
CA ASN A 226 0.96 25.49 -47.28
C ASN A 226 1.84 26.56 -46.61
N ASP A 227 2.54 27.35 -47.40
CA ASP A 227 3.44 28.41 -46.95
C ASP A 227 2.96 29.76 -47.47
N ALA A 228 2.70 30.69 -46.53
CA ALA A 228 2.34 32.08 -46.83
C ALA A 228 3.53 32.91 -47.35
N GLY A 229 4.75 32.36 -47.30
CA GLY A 229 5.97 33.04 -47.67
C GLY A 229 6.45 34.02 -46.59
N PRO A 230 7.35 34.95 -46.95
CA PRO A 230 7.92 35.89 -45.99
C PRO A 230 6.87 36.79 -45.33
N ILE A 231 6.97 36.96 -44.02
CA ILE A 231 6.17 37.90 -43.23
C ILE A 231 7.04 39.09 -42.76
N PRO A 232 6.45 40.24 -42.38
CA PRO A 232 7.24 41.35 -41.86
C PRO A 232 7.98 40.99 -40.56
N SER A 233 9.15 41.59 -40.36
CA SER A 233 10.11 41.19 -39.30
C SER A 233 9.65 41.46 -37.88
N SER A 234 8.61 42.27 -37.68
CA SER A 234 7.98 42.46 -36.37
C SER A 234 7.38 41.18 -35.79
N TRP A 235 7.08 40.19 -36.64
CA TRP A 235 6.41 38.95 -36.27
C TRP A 235 7.29 37.73 -36.51
N GLY A 236 7.27 36.79 -35.57
CA GLY A 236 7.88 35.47 -35.75
C GLY A 236 6.97 34.46 -36.46
N ASN A 237 5.65 34.73 -36.49
CA ASN A 237 4.65 33.91 -37.17
C ASN A 237 3.36 34.73 -37.42
N TYR A 238 2.48 34.26 -38.30
CA TYR A 238 1.15 34.84 -38.52
C TYR A 238 0.06 34.06 -37.77
N SER A 239 -1.00 34.78 -37.37
CA SER A 239 -2.20 34.19 -36.78
C SER A 239 -3.21 33.77 -37.86
N ILE A 240 -3.37 34.59 -38.89
CA ILE A 240 -4.27 34.33 -40.01
C ILE A 240 -3.52 34.57 -41.32
N TRP A 241 -3.82 33.78 -42.33
CA TRP A 241 -3.33 33.96 -43.68
C TRP A 241 -4.50 34.09 -44.66
N GLN A 242 -4.58 35.21 -45.39
CA GLN A 242 -5.44 35.34 -46.55
C GLN A 242 -4.69 34.78 -47.77
N TYR A 243 -5.17 33.65 -48.29
CA TYR A 243 -4.46 32.85 -49.30
C TYR A 243 -5.08 32.94 -50.69
N SER A 244 -6.33 33.40 -50.81
CA SER A 244 -7.00 33.53 -52.09
C SER A 244 -8.02 34.65 -52.06
N SER A 245 -8.03 35.46 -53.12
CA SER A 245 -9.10 36.43 -53.39
C SER A 245 -10.08 35.92 -54.43
N LEU A 246 -9.99 34.68 -54.90
CA LEU A 246 -10.84 34.16 -55.99
C LEU A 246 -11.82 33.07 -55.55
N GLY A 247 -11.64 32.53 -54.35
CA GLY A 247 -12.43 31.43 -53.84
C GLY A 247 -11.61 30.52 -52.92
N PRO A 248 -12.20 29.47 -52.37
CA PRO A 248 -13.52 28.94 -52.74
C PRO A 248 -14.72 29.60 -52.03
N PHE A 249 -14.49 30.54 -51.12
CA PHE A 249 -15.59 31.23 -50.42
C PHE A 249 -16.11 32.46 -51.20
N ASN A 250 -17.31 32.95 -50.84
CA ASN A 250 -17.92 34.12 -51.49
C ASN A 250 -17.07 35.40 -51.35
N GLY A 251 -16.40 35.53 -50.21
CA GLY A 251 -15.43 36.59 -49.93
C GLY A 251 -13.99 36.15 -50.19
N ASP A 252 -13.04 36.82 -49.58
CA ASP A 252 -11.64 36.40 -49.63
C ASP A 252 -11.40 35.24 -48.65
N SER A 253 -10.60 34.26 -49.08
CA SER A 253 -10.39 33.01 -48.36
C SER A 253 -9.21 33.10 -47.41
N ASN A 254 -9.46 32.65 -46.17
CA ASN A 254 -8.55 32.78 -45.05
C ASN A 254 -8.36 31.46 -44.33
N VAL A 255 -7.21 31.32 -43.67
CA VAL A 255 -6.92 30.20 -42.78
C VAL A 255 -6.36 30.71 -41.45
N TRP A 256 -6.90 30.22 -40.34
CA TRP A 256 -6.35 30.40 -39.00
C TRP A 256 -5.21 29.41 -38.77
N ASN A 257 -4.08 29.91 -38.28
CA ASN A 257 -2.88 29.12 -38.02
C ASN A 257 -2.98 28.38 -36.67
N GLY A 258 -3.75 27.29 -36.66
CA GLY A 258 -3.99 26.45 -35.49
C GLY A 258 -5.29 25.64 -35.62
N ASP A 259 -5.74 25.03 -34.54
CA ASP A 259 -7.00 24.29 -34.51
C ASP A 259 -8.20 25.18 -34.08
N TYR A 260 -9.40 24.60 -34.11
CA TYR A 260 -10.64 25.30 -33.76
C TYR A 260 -10.71 25.70 -32.27
N ALA A 261 -10.03 24.96 -31.40
CA ALA A 261 -9.93 25.32 -29.99
C ALA A 261 -9.07 26.58 -29.81
N GLY A 262 -7.90 26.63 -30.45
CA GLY A 262 -7.03 27.80 -30.46
C GLY A 262 -7.73 29.04 -31.02
N LEU A 263 -8.53 28.88 -32.07
CA LEU A 263 -9.36 29.97 -32.61
C LEU A 263 -10.39 30.49 -31.59
N LYS A 264 -11.07 29.60 -30.87
CA LYS A 264 -12.01 30.01 -29.81
C LYS A 264 -11.31 30.65 -28.62
N THR A 265 -10.10 30.22 -28.28
CA THR A 265 -9.27 30.87 -27.26
C THR A 265 -8.78 32.24 -27.71
N PHE A 266 -8.41 32.37 -28.99
CA PHE A 266 -8.07 33.65 -29.59
C PHE A 266 -9.24 34.65 -29.51
N ALA A 267 -10.46 34.16 -29.70
CA ALA A 267 -11.69 34.92 -29.49
C ALA A 267 -12.02 35.17 -28.00
N SER A 268 -11.77 34.24 -27.08
CA SER A 268 -12.07 34.41 -25.65
C SER A 268 -11.08 35.34 -24.93
N GLY A 269 -9.88 35.51 -25.50
CA GLY A 269 -8.87 36.42 -25.02
C GLY A 269 -8.17 36.00 -23.73
N PHE A 270 -8.24 34.72 -23.36
CA PHE A 270 -7.50 34.21 -22.22
C PHE A 270 -6.00 34.31 -22.45
N VAL A 271 -5.30 34.85 -21.46
CA VAL A 271 -3.85 35.05 -21.51
C VAL A 271 -3.19 34.05 -20.56
N VAL A 272 -2.09 33.43 -21.00
CA VAL A 272 -1.26 32.54 -20.18
C VAL A 272 0.12 33.18 -20.09
N THR A 273 0.48 33.66 -18.90
CA THR A 273 1.71 34.45 -18.67
C THR A 273 2.44 34.00 -17.41
N GLY A 274 3.61 34.58 -17.16
CA GLY A 274 4.38 34.35 -15.94
C GLY A 274 4.82 32.89 -15.76
N GLY A 275 4.91 32.45 -14.50
CA GLY A 275 5.30 31.09 -14.16
C GLY A 275 4.36 30.02 -14.73
N ILE A 276 3.05 30.31 -14.75
CA ILE A 276 2.05 29.43 -15.36
C ILE A 276 2.26 29.31 -16.87
N GLY A 277 2.55 30.42 -17.56
CA GLY A 277 2.87 30.41 -18.99
C GLY A 277 4.12 29.60 -19.32
N ALA A 278 5.18 29.76 -18.52
CA ALA A 278 6.40 28.97 -18.67
C ALA A 278 6.15 27.46 -18.49
N ALA A 279 5.39 27.09 -17.45
CA ALA A 279 5.03 25.69 -17.21
C ALA A 279 4.12 25.12 -18.32
N TRP A 280 3.17 25.91 -18.82
CA TRP A 280 2.30 25.51 -19.93
C TRP A 280 3.10 25.24 -21.21
N ALA A 281 4.03 26.13 -21.55
CA ALA A 281 4.93 25.94 -22.69
C ALA A 281 5.80 24.68 -22.51
N ALA A 282 6.33 24.43 -21.31
CA ALA A 282 7.17 23.27 -21.02
C ALA A 282 6.43 21.93 -21.17
N VAL A 283 5.10 21.90 -21.02
CA VAL A 283 4.27 20.69 -21.21
C VAL A 283 3.58 20.64 -22.59
N GLY A 284 4.07 21.42 -23.56
CA GLY A 284 3.63 21.38 -24.97
C GLY A 284 2.58 22.41 -25.38
N GLY A 285 2.22 23.35 -24.50
CA GLY A 285 1.29 24.43 -24.80
C GLY A 285 -0.08 23.93 -25.28
N GLY A 286 -0.66 24.63 -26.26
CA GLY A 286 -1.98 24.30 -26.82
C GLY A 286 -2.05 22.94 -27.51
N GLY A 287 -0.92 22.43 -28.02
CA GLY A 287 -0.82 21.07 -28.58
C GLY A 287 -0.49 19.99 -27.55
N GLY A 288 -0.24 20.38 -26.29
CA GLY A 288 0.12 19.48 -25.21
C GLY A 288 -1.10 18.89 -24.47
N LYS A 289 -0.83 18.08 -23.44
CA LYS A 289 -1.85 17.33 -22.68
C LYS A 289 -2.86 18.24 -21.95
N LEU A 290 -2.47 19.48 -21.63
CA LEU A 290 -3.36 20.48 -21.02
C LEU A 290 -4.30 21.13 -22.04
N GLY A 291 -3.90 21.25 -23.30
CA GLY A 291 -4.63 22.03 -24.30
C GLY A 291 -4.63 23.54 -23.99
N TYR A 292 -5.60 24.25 -24.56
CA TYR A 292 -5.71 25.71 -24.43
C TYR A 292 -6.33 26.15 -23.09
N PRO A 293 -6.03 27.38 -22.62
CA PRO A 293 -6.65 27.93 -21.41
C PRO A 293 -8.17 28.08 -21.57
N THR A 294 -8.89 27.84 -20.49
CA THR A 294 -10.35 28.01 -20.39
C THR A 294 -10.74 29.08 -19.37
N SER A 295 -9.75 29.70 -18.72
CA SER A 295 -9.91 30.85 -17.86
C SER A 295 -8.67 31.74 -17.93
N ASN A 296 -8.76 32.97 -17.43
CA ASN A 296 -7.57 33.70 -16.99
C ASN A 296 -6.98 33.06 -15.72
N GLU A 297 -5.78 33.48 -15.37
CA GLU A 297 -5.15 33.17 -14.08
C GLU A 297 -6.01 33.70 -12.92
N ILE A 298 -6.24 32.85 -11.92
CA ILE A 298 -7.01 33.15 -10.72
C ILE A 298 -6.07 33.06 -9.52
N CYS A 299 -5.85 34.19 -8.88
CA CYS A 299 -4.98 34.33 -7.72
C CYS A 299 -5.76 34.48 -6.42
N GLY A 300 -5.05 34.36 -5.29
CA GLY A 300 -5.63 34.44 -3.95
C GLY A 300 -5.80 33.08 -3.26
N LEU A 301 -5.14 32.05 -3.78
CA LEU A 301 -5.04 30.77 -3.11
C LEU A 301 -4.15 30.87 -1.85
N THR A 302 -4.31 29.91 -0.94
CA THR A 302 -3.51 29.80 0.30
C THR A 302 -2.01 29.93 0.02
N GLY A 303 -1.28 30.70 0.82
CA GLY A 303 0.15 30.94 0.61
C GLY A 303 0.48 31.87 -0.58
N GLY A 304 -0.50 32.64 -1.08
CA GLY A 304 -0.30 33.59 -2.17
C GLY A 304 -0.25 32.94 -3.55
N GLY A 305 -0.84 31.76 -3.71
CA GLY A 305 -0.81 31.03 -4.96
C GLY A 305 -1.85 31.51 -5.97
N CYS A 306 -1.64 31.05 -7.20
CA CYS A 306 -2.51 31.27 -8.34
C CYS A 306 -2.70 29.95 -9.11
N TYR A 307 -3.78 29.84 -9.86
CA TYR A 307 -3.97 28.73 -10.79
C TYR A 307 -4.67 29.19 -12.06
N GLN A 308 -4.50 28.42 -13.12
CA GLN A 308 -5.21 28.61 -14.37
C GLN A 308 -5.82 27.30 -14.85
N ARG A 309 -7.04 27.37 -15.38
CA ARG A 309 -7.73 26.23 -15.96
C ARG A 309 -7.39 26.10 -17.44
N PHE A 310 -7.17 24.85 -17.85
CA PHE A 310 -6.98 24.43 -19.22
C PHE A 310 -7.98 23.33 -19.54
N GLN A 311 -8.10 22.95 -20.81
CA GLN A 311 -9.04 21.92 -21.25
C GLN A 311 -8.80 20.57 -20.56
N GLY A 312 -7.54 20.16 -20.41
CA GLY A 312 -7.14 18.86 -19.87
C GLY A 312 -6.76 18.87 -18.38
N GLY A 313 -6.71 20.04 -17.73
CA GLY A 313 -6.23 20.11 -16.35
C GLY A 313 -6.02 21.54 -15.85
N THR A 314 -5.10 21.68 -14.90
CA THR A 314 -4.77 22.96 -14.28
C THR A 314 -3.27 23.08 -14.10
N ILE A 315 -2.77 24.32 -14.12
CA ILE A 315 -1.45 24.64 -13.59
C ILE A 315 -1.67 25.46 -12.34
N HIS A 316 -1.05 25.03 -11.23
CA HIS A 316 -1.02 25.79 -9.98
C HIS A 316 0.40 26.32 -9.77
N TRP A 317 0.50 27.57 -9.36
CA TRP A 317 1.73 28.25 -9.00
C TRP A 317 1.65 28.75 -7.57
N SER A 318 2.72 28.62 -6.81
CA SER A 318 2.91 29.31 -5.54
C SER A 318 4.33 29.85 -5.44
N PRO A 319 4.59 30.87 -4.60
CA PRO A 319 5.95 31.33 -4.31
C PRO A 319 6.86 30.22 -3.79
N ALA A 320 6.31 29.23 -3.07
CA ALA A 320 7.07 28.15 -2.45
C ALA A 320 7.39 26.99 -3.39
N THR A 321 6.52 26.70 -4.35
CA THR A 321 6.63 25.47 -5.17
C THR A 321 6.89 25.74 -6.64
N GLY A 322 6.66 26.96 -7.13
CA GLY A 322 6.65 27.24 -8.57
C GLY A 322 5.39 26.67 -9.26
N ALA A 323 5.37 26.71 -10.60
CA ALA A 323 4.22 26.31 -11.40
C ALA A 323 4.32 24.84 -11.82
N HIS A 324 3.30 24.05 -11.49
CA HIS A 324 3.23 22.63 -11.88
C HIS A 324 1.86 22.28 -12.44
N ALA A 325 1.88 21.48 -13.51
CA ALA A 325 0.70 21.00 -14.18
C ALA A 325 0.16 19.74 -13.49
N THR A 326 -1.16 19.68 -13.33
CA THR A 326 -1.91 18.53 -12.81
C THR A 326 -3.06 18.23 -13.79
N TRP A 327 -3.30 16.96 -14.08
CA TRP A 327 -4.41 16.54 -14.97
C TRP A 327 -4.94 15.15 -14.60
N GLY A 328 -6.00 14.71 -15.30
CA GLY A 328 -6.52 13.35 -15.21
C GLY A 328 -6.87 12.87 -13.80
N ALA A 329 -6.66 11.57 -13.54
CA ALA A 329 -7.03 10.92 -12.28
C ALA A 329 -6.24 11.47 -11.08
N ILE A 330 -4.96 11.80 -11.24
CA ILE A 330 -4.14 12.40 -10.18
C ILE A 330 -4.73 13.73 -9.73
N ARG A 331 -5.09 14.62 -10.68
CA ARG A 331 -5.74 15.88 -10.35
C ARG A 331 -7.10 15.68 -9.70
N SER A 332 -7.90 14.74 -10.19
CA SER A 332 -9.21 14.43 -9.60
C SER A 332 -9.08 13.95 -8.15
N THR A 333 -8.13 13.06 -7.86
CA THR A 333 -7.83 12.62 -6.49
C THR A 333 -7.36 13.78 -5.62
N TRP A 334 -6.42 14.60 -6.10
CA TRP A 334 -5.97 15.78 -5.36
C TRP A 334 -7.13 16.75 -5.04
N GLY A 335 -8.03 16.95 -6.00
CA GLY A 335 -9.23 17.77 -5.81
C GLY A 335 -10.20 17.22 -4.76
N SER A 336 -10.42 15.91 -4.75
CA SER A 336 -11.23 15.25 -3.72
C SER A 336 -10.64 15.38 -2.30
N LEU A 337 -9.33 15.61 -2.21
CA LEU A 337 -8.59 15.81 -0.96
C LEU A 337 -8.46 17.27 -0.55
N GLY A 338 -9.14 18.20 -1.25
CA GLY A 338 -9.16 19.62 -0.91
C GLY A 338 -8.09 20.48 -1.60
N PHE A 339 -7.47 19.98 -2.67
CA PHE A 339 -6.41 20.67 -3.41
C PHE A 339 -5.29 21.19 -2.49
N GLU A 340 -4.87 22.45 -2.65
CA GLU A 340 -3.81 23.10 -1.86
C GLU A 340 -4.18 23.31 -0.39
N ASN A 341 -5.47 23.23 -0.05
CA ASN A 341 -5.95 23.32 1.33
C ASN A 341 -5.98 21.95 2.03
N GLY A 342 -5.74 20.87 1.28
CA GLY A 342 -5.69 19.51 1.78
C GLY A 342 -4.34 19.14 2.40
N LYS A 343 -4.25 17.91 2.93
CA LYS A 343 -3.02 17.36 3.54
C LYS A 343 -1.81 17.32 2.59
N LEU A 344 -2.04 17.31 1.28
CA LEU A 344 -0.98 17.25 0.27
C LEU A 344 -0.37 18.63 -0.03
N GLY A 345 -1.12 19.73 0.10
CA GLY A 345 -0.66 21.06 -0.32
C GLY A 345 -0.48 21.19 -1.84
N TYR A 346 0.37 22.12 -2.26
CA TYR A 346 0.66 22.37 -3.68
C TYR A 346 1.48 21.23 -4.32
N PRO A 347 1.31 21.01 -5.65
CA PRO A 347 2.23 20.16 -6.40
C PRO A 347 3.65 20.75 -6.38
N VAL A 348 4.65 19.87 -6.24
CA VAL A 348 6.09 20.22 -6.26
C VAL A 348 6.82 19.60 -7.46
N THR A 349 6.15 18.71 -8.19
CA THR A 349 6.60 18.18 -9.48
C THR A 349 5.47 18.21 -10.49
N ASN A 350 5.80 18.11 -11.78
CA ASN A 350 4.86 17.64 -12.79
C ASN A 350 4.64 16.12 -12.64
N GLU A 351 3.61 15.58 -13.30
CA GLU A 351 3.37 14.14 -13.38
C GLU A 351 4.52 13.43 -14.12
N THR A 352 5.08 12.41 -13.48
CA THR A 352 6.13 11.55 -14.05
C THR A 352 5.57 10.15 -14.25
N CYS A 353 5.67 9.64 -15.49
CA CYS A 353 5.18 8.32 -15.88
C CYS A 353 6.34 7.40 -16.28
N GLY A 354 6.07 6.09 -16.31
CA GLY A 354 7.07 5.06 -16.60
C GLY A 354 7.57 4.33 -15.36
N LEU A 355 6.83 4.43 -14.25
CA LEU A 355 7.08 3.62 -13.07
C LEU A 355 6.78 2.14 -13.35
N THR A 356 7.24 1.26 -12.47
CA THR A 356 6.99 -0.19 -12.52
C THR A 356 5.52 -0.50 -12.77
N GLY A 357 5.22 -1.37 -13.75
CA GLY A 357 3.84 -1.69 -14.12
C GLY A 357 3.10 -0.59 -14.91
N GLY A 358 3.81 0.39 -15.47
CA GLY A 358 3.23 1.46 -16.28
C GLY A 358 2.59 2.58 -15.44
N GLY A 359 3.00 2.72 -14.18
CA GLY A 359 2.46 3.73 -13.28
C GLY A 359 2.98 5.14 -13.55
N CYS A 360 2.27 6.10 -12.97
CA CYS A 360 2.66 7.50 -12.91
C CYS A 360 2.58 7.99 -11.46
N TYR A 361 3.33 9.03 -11.13
CA TYR A 361 3.18 9.72 -9.86
C TYR A 361 3.34 11.23 -10.01
N GLN A 362 2.85 11.94 -9.00
CA GLN A 362 3.12 13.36 -8.82
C GLN A 362 3.42 13.65 -7.36
N GLY A 363 4.46 14.45 -7.13
CA GLY A 363 4.85 14.94 -5.82
C GLY A 363 4.08 16.19 -5.41
N PHE A 364 3.71 16.24 -4.14
CA PHE A 364 3.08 17.37 -3.47
C PHE A 364 3.87 17.68 -2.18
N GLN A 365 3.66 18.86 -1.59
CA GLN A 365 4.39 19.28 -0.38
C GLN A 365 4.27 18.27 0.77
N GLY A 366 3.11 17.65 0.95
CA GLY A 366 2.82 16.71 2.05
C GLY A 366 2.96 15.23 1.70
N GLY A 367 3.22 14.88 0.44
CA GLY A 367 3.23 13.48 0.01
C GLY A 367 3.16 13.30 -1.51
N THR A 368 2.61 12.18 -1.95
CA THR A 368 2.53 11.84 -3.37
C THR A 368 1.18 11.26 -3.74
N ILE A 369 0.78 11.42 -5.00
CA ILE A 369 -0.31 10.64 -5.59
C ILE A 369 0.29 9.74 -6.66
N HIS A 370 0.06 8.44 -6.53
CA HIS A 370 0.46 7.45 -7.51
C HIS A 370 -0.77 6.93 -8.25
N TRP A 371 -0.63 6.71 -9.55
CA TRP A 371 -1.67 6.16 -10.42
C TRP A 371 -1.14 4.95 -11.17
N THR A 372 -1.96 3.89 -11.22
CA THR A 372 -1.79 2.78 -12.16
C THR A 372 -3.14 2.36 -12.72
N THR A 373 -3.12 1.58 -13.81
CA THR A 373 -4.34 0.94 -14.34
C THR A 373 -4.97 -0.02 -13.33
N GLY A 374 -4.19 -0.64 -12.44
CA GLY A 374 -4.67 -1.62 -11.46
C GLY A 374 -5.20 -1.03 -10.16
N THR A 375 -4.71 0.13 -9.72
CA THR A 375 -5.05 0.74 -8.42
C THR A 375 -5.80 2.05 -8.53
N GLY A 376 -5.82 2.69 -9.71
CA GLY A 376 -6.27 4.07 -9.83
C GLY A 376 -5.31 5.05 -9.13
N ALA A 377 -5.76 6.31 -8.98
CA ALA A 377 -4.95 7.38 -8.39
C ALA A 377 -5.17 7.44 -6.87
N VAL A 378 -4.14 7.09 -6.10
CA VAL A 378 -4.21 6.99 -4.63
C VAL A 378 -3.10 7.83 -4.00
N ALA A 379 -3.47 8.60 -2.99
CA ALA A 379 -2.60 9.50 -2.28
C ALA A 379 -1.95 8.83 -1.06
N THR A 380 -0.69 9.16 -0.78
CA THR A 380 0.02 8.79 0.44
C THR A 380 0.69 10.04 1.02
N TRP A 381 0.67 10.22 2.34
CA TRP A 381 1.32 11.35 3.02
C TRP A 381 1.84 10.96 4.42
N GLY A 382 2.59 11.87 5.04
CA GLY A 382 3.03 11.76 6.42
C GLY A 382 3.85 10.50 6.73
N ALA A 383 3.67 9.95 7.94
CA ALA A 383 4.45 8.80 8.42
C ALA A 383 4.23 7.52 7.59
N ILE A 384 3.00 7.30 7.11
CA ILE A 384 2.69 6.15 6.24
C ILE A 384 3.48 6.24 4.93
N HIS A 385 3.51 7.42 4.30
CA HIS A 385 4.30 7.65 3.10
C HIS A 385 5.80 7.48 3.34
N ALA A 386 6.31 8.02 4.46
CA ALA A 386 7.72 7.86 4.83
C ALA A 386 8.11 6.39 5.02
N THR A 387 7.28 5.59 5.71
CA THR A 387 7.50 4.16 5.87
C THR A 387 7.45 3.43 4.52
N TRP A 388 6.48 3.74 3.66
CA TRP A 388 6.40 3.16 2.32
C TRP A 388 7.66 3.47 1.48
N GLY A 389 8.16 4.71 1.56
CA GLY A 389 9.41 5.10 0.92
C GLY A 389 10.63 4.35 1.44
N SER A 390 10.73 4.14 2.76
CA SER A 390 11.81 3.33 3.36
C SER A 390 11.81 1.87 2.91
N LEU A 391 10.66 1.39 2.44
CA LEU A 391 10.45 0.02 1.96
C LEU A 391 10.56 -0.10 0.43
N GLY A 392 10.99 0.95 -0.28
CA GLY A 392 11.22 0.94 -1.72
C GLY A 392 10.02 1.35 -2.58
N PHE A 393 9.04 2.05 -2.00
CA PHE A 393 7.83 2.51 -2.72
C PHE A 393 7.15 1.37 -3.50
N GLU A 394 6.78 1.60 -4.76
CA GLU A 394 6.10 0.65 -5.64
C GLU A 394 6.99 -0.51 -6.09
N THR A 395 8.31 -0.37 -5.99
CA THR A 395 9.27 -1.46 -6.28
C THR A 395 9.46 -2.41 -5.08
N GLY A 396 9.02 -1.98 -3.90
CA GLY A 396 9.10 -2.74 -2.66
C GLY A 396 8.03 -3.84 -2.52
N LYS A 397 8.11 -4.60 -1.42
CA LYS A 397 7.16 -5.70 -1.12
C LYS A 397 5.68 -5.26 -1.07
N LEU A 398 5.42 -3.98 -0.76
CA LEU A 398 4.05 -3.47 -0.65
C LEU A 398 3.43 -3.15 -2.01
N GLY A 399 4.22 -2.81 -3.03
CA GLY A 399 3.69 -2.33 -4.31
C GLY A 399 2.95 -0.99 -4.18
N TYR A 400 2.00 -0.75 -5.07
CA TYR A 400 1.21 0.48 -5.11
C TYR A 400 0.17 0.55 -3.98
N PRO A 401 -0.17 1.76 -3.50
CA PRO A 401 -1.29 1.96 -2.59
C PRO A 401 -2.62 1.61 -3.29
N THR A 402 -3.52 0.94 -2.56
CA THR A 402 -4.81 0.44 -3.07
C THR A 402 -6.01 1.10 -2.41
N SER A 403 -5.81 1.83 -1.30
CA SER A 403 -6.85 2.57 -0.61
C SER A 403 -6.33 3.93 -0.14
N ASN A 404 -7.24 4.87 0.13
CA ASN A 404 -6.90 6.05 0.92
C ASN A 404 -6.56 5.66 2.36
N GLU A 405 -5.83 6.54 3.07
CA GLU A 405 -5.62 6.41 4.52
C GLU A 405 -6.98 6.44 5.24
N THR A 406 -7.25 5.43 6.05
CA THR A 406 -8.43 5.35 6.92
C THR A 406 -8.00 5.53 8.37
N CYS A 407 -8.51 6.58 9.02
CA CYS A 407 -8.22 6.93 10.41
C CYS A 407 -9.44 6.68 11.31
N GLY A 408 -9.20 6.65 12.63
CA GLY A 408 -10.23 6.39 13.63
C GLY A 408 -10.19 4.96 14.19
N LEU A 409 -9.08 4.26 13.99
CA LEU A 409 -8.82 2.98 14.64
C LEU A 409 -8.62 3.18 16.16
N VAL A 410 -8.61 2.07 16.91
CA VAL A 410 -8.41 2.09 18.37
C VAL A 410 -7.17 2.89 18.76
N ASN A 411 -7.25 3.67 19.84
CA ASN A 411 -6.17 4.55 20.30
C ASN A 411 -5.70 5.59 19.26
N GLY A 412 -6.59 6.00 18.34
CA GLY A 412 -6.33 7.07 17.39
C GLY A 412 -5.47 6.66 16.19
N GLY A 413 -5.42 5.37 15.88
CA GLY A 413 -4.61 4.88 14.76
C GLY A 413 -5.25 5.11 13.39
N CYS A 414 -4.43 4.92 12.37
CA CYS A 414 -4.80 4.96 10.96
C CYS A 414 -4.17 3.76 10.24
N TYR A 415 -4.71 3.39 9.09
CA TYR A 415 -4.08 2.43 8.21
C TYR A 415 -4.27 2.77 6.74
N GLN A 416 -3.40 2.23 5.90
CA GLN A 416 -3.53 2.32 4.45
C GLN A 416 -3.22 0.97 3.80
N GLY A 417 -4.04 0.59 2.82
CA GLY A 417 -3.88 -0.60 2.01
C GLY A 417 -2.90 -0.41 0.85
N PHE A 418 -2.12 -1.45 0.60
CA PHE A 418 -1.21 -1.58 -0.53
C PHE A 418 -1.42 -2.96 -1.18
N GLN A 419 -0.93 -3.15 -2.40
CA GLN A 419 -1.10 -4.41 -3.13
C GLN A 419 -0.59 -5.64 -2.35
N GLY A 420 0.56 -5.50 -1.68
CA GLY A 420 1.20 -6.57 -0.92
C GLY A 420 0.90 -6.59 0.58
N GLY A 421 0.16 -5.62 1.12
CA GLY A 421 -0.04 -5.53 2.56
C GLY A 421 -0.69 -4.23 3.03
N THR A 422 -0.38 -3.83 4.26
CA THR A 422 -0.90 -2.60 4.86
C THR A 422 0.18 -1.91 5.66
N ILE A 423 0.11 -0.58 5.76
CA ILE A 423 0.86 0.18 6.77
C ILE A 423 -0.14 0.68 7.81
N HIS A 424 0.11 0.37 9.07
CA HIS A 424 -0.67 0.89 10.20
C HIS A 424 0.16 1.91 10.95
N TRP A 425 -0.46 3.02 11.31
CA TRP A 425 0.12 4.06 12.14
C TRP A 425 -0.65 4.19 13.45
N SER A 426 0.07 4.32 14.56
CA SER A 426 -0.51 4.76 15.83
C SER A 426 0.41 5.76 16.51
N PRO A 427 -0.12 6.62 17.43
CA PRO A 427 0.73 7.49 18.24
C PRO A 427 1.80 6.74 19.05
N ALA A 428 1.54 5.48 19.42
CA ALA A 428 2.42 4.69 20.27
C ALA A 428 3.52 3.95 19.50
N THR A 429 3.27 3.55 18.25
CA THR A 429 4.17 2.67 17.49
C THR A 429 4.72 3.30 16.20
N GLY A 430 4.23 4.46 15.80
CA GLY A 430 4.54 5.03 14.48
C GLY A 430 3.95 4.19 13.34
N ALA A 431 4.42 4.43 12.11
CA ALA A 431 3.93 3.74 10.92
C ALA A 431 4.74 2.48 10.63
N VAL A 432 4.08 1.31 10.69
CA VAL A 432 4.71 0.00 10.54
C VAL A 432 3.95 -0.83 9.52
N ALA A 433 4.70 -1.47 8.62
CA ALA A 433 4.14 -2.29 7.56
C ALA A 433 3.92 -3.74 8.02
N THR A 434 2.84 -4.35 7.55
CA THR A 434 2.52 -5.77 7.72
C THR A 434 2.11 -6.37 6.37
N TRP A 435 2.53 -7.60 6.08
CA TRP A 435 2.20 -8.31 4.84
C TRP A 435 2.14 -9.82 5.04
N GLY A 436 1.72 -10.53 3.99
CA GLY A 436 1.77 -11.99 3.92
C GLY A 436 1.05 -12.72 5.06
N ALA A 437 1.58 -13.90 5.41
CA ALA A 437 0.99 -14.78 6.42
C ALA A 437 0.97 -14.15 7.82
N ILE A 438 1.97 -13.34 8.18
CA ILE A 438 2.01 -12.64 9.47
C ILE A 438 0.82 -11.69 9.60
N ARG A 439 0.56 -10.87 8.57
CA ARG A 439 -0.60 -9.97 8.55
C ARG A 439 -1.91 -10.76 8.58
N SER A 440 -2.02 -11.85 7.84
CA SER A 440 -3.22 -12.70 7.83
C SER A 440 -3.52 -13.27 9.22
N THR A 441 -2.50 -13.77 9.93
CA THR A 441 -2.65 -14.25 11.32
C THR A 441 -3.03 -13.13 12.28
N TRP A 442 -2.43 -11.94 12.16
CA TRP A 442 -2.81 -10.78 12.96
C TRP A 442 -4.28 -10.37 12.72
N GLY A 443 -4.72 -10.38 11.46
CA GLY A 443 -6.11 -10.11 11.10
C GLY A 443 -7.10 -11.13 11.66
N ALA A 444 -6.76 -12.42 11.61
CA ALA A 444 -7.58 -13.48 12.22
C ALA A 444 -7.67 -13.36 13.76
N LEU A 445 -6.72 -12.67 14.39
CA LEU A 445 -6.69 -12.38 15.82
C LEU A 445 -7.33 -11.03 16.19
N GLY A 446 -7.97 -10.35 15.24
CA GLY A 446 -8.70 -9.10 15.48
C GLY A 446 -7.89 -7.81 15.24
N TYR A 447 -6.76 -7.89 14.53
CA TYR A 447 -5.86 -6.76 14.27
C TYR A 447 -5.52 -5.98 15.56
N GLU A 448 -5.58 -4.65 15.52
CA GLU A 448 -5.29 -3.76 16.65
C GLU A 448 -6.28 -3.89 17.82
N ASN A 449 -7.48 -4.44 17.57
CA ASN A 449 -8.48 -4.71 18.60
C ASN A 449 -8.21 -6.04 19.32
N GLY A 450 -7.31 -6.87 18.79
CA GLY A 450 -6.91 -8.14 19.36
C GLY A 450 -5.89 -8.02 20.49
N LYS A 451 -5.53 -9.16 21.09
CA LYS A 451 -4.53 -9.25 22.17
C LYS A 451 -3.14 -8.71 21.79
N LEU A 452 -2.81 -8.69 20.50
CA LEU A 452 -1.50 -8.25 20.01
C LEU A 452 -1.36 -6.73 19.94
N GLY A 453 -2.46 -5.98 19.73
CA GLY A 453 -2.38 -4.54 19.47
C GLY A 453 -1.67 -4.19 18.16
N TYR A 454 -1.09 -2.99 18.09
CA TYR A 454 -0.40 -2.52 16.89
C TYR A 454 0.98 -3.19 16.70
N PRO A 455 1.44 -3.33 15.44
CA PRO A 455 2.81 -3.75 15.15
C PRO A 455 3.82 -2.70 15.65
N THR A 456 4.94 -3.15 16.22
CA THR A 456 5.96 -2.29 16.86
C THR A 456 7.24 -2.14 16.02
N GLY A 457 7.37 -2.93 14.96
CA GLY A 457 8.49 -2.87 14.02
C GLY A 457 8.20 -3.68 12.76
N ASN A 458 8.97 -3.45 11.71
CA ASN A 458 8.85 -4.20 10.46
C ASN A 458 9.23 -5.67 10.67
N GLU A 459 8.74 -6.55 9.79
CA GLU A 459 9.10 -7.97 9.76
C GLU A 459 10.62 -8.16 9.67
N THR A 460 11.17 -8.97 10.58
CA THR A 460 12.59 -9.36 10.62
C THR A 460 12.71 -10.80 10.13
N CYS A 461 13.44 -11.00 9.04
CA CYS A 461 13.67 -12.30 8.42
C CYS A 461 15.12 -12.77 8.59
N GLY A 462 15.35 -14.06 8.33
CA GLY A 462 16.67 -14.69 8.48
C GLY A 462 16.78 -15.57 9.72
N LEU A 463 15.63 -15.95 10.31
CA LEU A 463 15.59 -16.94 11.38
C LEU A 463 15.90 -18.34 10.84
N THR A 464 16.27 -19.26 11.73
CA THR A 464 16.54 -20.66 11.41
C THR A 464 15.42 -21.29 10.58
N GLY A 465 15.77 -22.05 9.53
CA GLY A 465 14.78 -22.63 8.61
C GLY A 465 14.11 -21.63 7.67
N GLY A 466 14.68 -20.43 7.50
CA GLY A 466 14.17 -19.40 6.58
C GLY A 466 12.96 -18.64 7.12
N GLY A 467 12.79 -18.61 8.45
CA GLY A 467 11.66 -17.94 9.07
C GLY A 467 11.83 -16.43 9.23
N CYS A 468 10.72 -15.80 9.60
CA CYS A 468 10.61 -14.39 9.92
C CYS A 468 9.75 -14.22 11.17
N TYR A 469 9.90 -13.09 11.84
CA TYR A 469 8.98 -12.69 12.91
C TYR A 469 8.65 -11.21 12.83
N GLN A 470 7.54 -10.84 13.46
CA GLN A 470 7.16 -9.45 13.66
C GLN A 470 6.71 -9.21 15.09
N GLY A 471 7.16 -8.09 15.65
CA GLY A 471 6.78 -7.60 16.97
C GLY A 471 5.47 -6.82 16.95
N PHE A 472 4.67 -7.05 17.99
CA PHE A 472 3.45 -6.33 18.29
C PHE A 472 3.47 -5.92 19.77
N GLN A 473 2.63 -4.96 20.16
CA GLN A 473 2.59 -4.46 21.54
C GLN A 473 2.41 -5.58 22.58
N GLY A 474 1.55 -6.56 22.29
CA GLY A 474 1.22 -7.66 23.18
C GLY A 474 2.01 -8.95 22.95
N GLY A 475 2.87 -9.04 21.93
CA GLY A 475 3.55 -10.30 21.60
C GLY A 475 4.25 -10.30 20.26
N THR A 476 4.41 -11.48 19.68
CA THR A 476 5.08 -11.67 18.39
C THR A 476 4.33 -12.67 17.54
N ILE A 477 4.38 -12.50 16.23
CA ILE A 477 3.99 -13.53 15.27
C ILE A 477 5.25 -14.05 14.59
N HIS A 478 5.47 -15.36 14.64
CA HIS A 478 6.57 -16.03 13.94
C HIS A 478 6.00 -16.81 12.77
N TRP A 479 6.69 -16.75 11.65
CA TRP A 479 6.39 -17.50 10.43
C TRP A 479 7.60 -18.31 9.99
N SER A 480 7.37 -19.53 9.54
CA SER A 480 8.36 -20.29 8.77
C SER A 480 7.67 -20.98 7.59
N PRO A 481 8.42 -21.35 6.52
CA PRO A 481 7.87 -22.16 5.44
C PRO A 481 7.28 -23.50 5.90
N ALA A 482 7.83 -24.08 6.98
CA ALA A 482 7.42 -25.39 7.48
C ALA A 482 6.17 -25.34 8.38
N THR A 483 5.96 -24.24 9.10
CA THR A 483 4.88 -24.13 10.10
C THR A 483 3.77 -23.18 9.68
N GLY A 484 4.05 -22.16 8.88
CA GLY A 484 3.13 -21.02 8.75
C GLY A 484 3.28 -20.02 9.91
N ALA A 485 2.34 -19.07 10.02
CA ALA A 485 2.42 -17.92 10.91
C ALA A 485 1.57 -18.10 12.18
N TYR A 486 2.18 -18.07 13.36
CA TYR A 486 1.47 -18.18 14.64
C TYR A 486 1.93 -17.14 15.65
N ALA A 487 0.96 -16.66 16.42
CA ALA A 487 1.16 -15.67 17.46
C ALA A 487 1.53 -16.33 18.79
N THR A 488 2.43 -15.69 19.52
CA THR A 488 2.84 -16.07 20.88
C THR A 488 2.79 -14.82 21.75
N TRP A 489 2.26 -14.91 22.97
CA TRP A 489 2.23 -13.79 23.93
C TRP A 489 2.35 -14.28 25.38
N GLY A 490 2.44 -13.33 26.31
CA GLY A 490 2.39 -13.58 27.75
C GLY A 490 3.42 -14.60 28.27
N ALA A 491 3.02 -15.35 29.29
CA ALA A 491 3.89 -16.32 29.97
C ALA A 491 4.35 -17.47 29.07
N ILE A 492 3.52 -17.89 28.11
CA ILE A 492 3.87 -18.93 27.13
C ILE A 492 5.05 -18.45 26.27
N ARG A 493 4.97 -17.23 25.71
CA ARG A 493 6.07 -16.64 24.95
C ARG A 493 7.33 -16.47 25.80
N SER A 494 7.19 -15.99 27.03
CA SER A 494 8.34 -15.82 27.94
C SER A 494 9.05 -17.14 28.21
N THR A 495 8.30 -18.23 28.38
CA THR A 495 8.85 -19.58 28.58
C THR A 495 9.51 -20.11 27.31
N TRP A 496 8.89 -19.90 26.15
CA TRP A 496 9.52 -20.27 24.87
C TRP A 496 10.83 -19.51 24.65
N GLY A 497 10.87 -18.23 25.01
CA GLY A 497 12.07 -17.40 24.94
C GLY A 497 13.20 -17.86 25.85
N SER A 498 12.89 -18.26 27.09
CA SER A 498 13.91 -18.82 28.00
C SER A 498 14.45 -20.18 27.54
N LEU A 499 13.73 -20.86 26.65
CA LEU A 499 14.13 -22.13 26.03
C LEU A 499 14.81 -21.95 24.67
N GLY A 500 15.12 -20.71 24.27
CA GLY A 500 15.88 -20.41 23.04
C GLY A 500 15.03 -20.12 21.80
N PHE A 501 13.74 -19.81 21.96
CA PHE A 501 12.80 -19.55 20.87
C PHE A 501 12.85 -20.65 19.78
N GLU A 502 12.88 -20.27 18.50
CA GLU A 502 12.92 -21.19 17.36
C GLU A 502 14.23 -21.98 17.24
N ASN A 503 15.30 -21.51 17.90
CA ASN A 503 16.59 -22.22 17.97
C ASN A 503 16.61 -23.27 19.10
N GLY A 504 15.61 -23.23 19.98
CA GLY A 504 15.46 -24.16 21.09
C GLY A 504 14.88 -25.52 20.68
N LYS A 505 14.86 -26.46 21.64
CA LYS A 505 14.30 -27.83 21.47
C LYS A 505 12.85 -27.85 20.99
N LEU A 506 12.08 -26.78 21.26
CA LEU A 506 10.69 -26.68 20.85
C LEU A 506 10.50 -26.27 19.38
N GLY A 507 11.46 -25.55 18.78
CA GLY A 507 11.30 -25.01 17.43
C GLY A 507 10.19 -23.95 17.33
N TYR A 508 9.64 -23.79 16.13
CA TYR A 508 8.57 -22.83 15.85
C TYR A 508 7.23 -23.24 16.46
N PRO A 509 6.34 -22.26 16.78
CA PRO A 509 4.95 -22.54 17.10
C PRO A 509 4.24 -23.20 15.90
N VAL A 510 3.32 -24.12 16.19
CA VAL A 510 2.46 -24.81 15.18
C VAL A 510 0.97 -24.61 15.43
N THR A 511 0.62 -23.92 16.52
CA THR A 511 -0.75 -23.46 16.80
C THR A 511 -0.69 -22.04 17.35
N ASN A 512 -1.81 -21.30 17.30
CA ASN A 512 -2.01 -20.18 18.23
C ASN A 512 -2.26 -20.75 19.65
N GLU A 513 -2.26 -19.87 20.66
CA GLU A 513 -2.64 -20.24 22.03
C GLU A 513 -4.10 -20.70 22.08
N ILE A 514 -4.33 -21.91 22.61
CA ILE A 514 -5.65 -22.52 22.79
C ILE A 514 -5.98 -22.51 24.27
N CYS A 515 -7.02 -21.76 24.63
CA CYS A 515 -7.48 -21.60 26.01
C CYS A 515 -8.82 -22.33 26.25
N GLY A 516 -9.18 -22.47 27.52
CA GLY A 516 -10.40 -23.17 27.93
C GLY A 516 -10.12 -24.57 28.49
N LEU A 517 -8.86 -24.86 28.83
CA LEU A 517 -8.50 -26.08 29.54
C LEU A 517 -9.01 -26.02 30.99
N THR A 518 -9.11 -27.20 31.62
CA THR A 518 -9.54 -27.36 33.02
C THR A 518 -8.81 -26.40 33.97
N GLY A 519 -9.53 -25.74 34.87
CA GLY A 519 -8.95 -24.75 35.78
C GLY A 519 -8.51 -23.43 35.11
N GLY A 520 -9.00 -23.14 33.90
CA GLY A 520 -8.75 -21.88 33.18
C GLY A 520 -7.39 -21.83 32.47
N GLY A 521 -6.80 -22.98 32.18
CA GLY A 521 -5.50 -23.04 31.52
C GLY A 521 -5.57 -22.84 30.00
N CYS A 522 -4.39 -22.66 29.43
CA CYS A 522 -4.15 -22.55 28.00
C CYS A 522 -2.94 -23.40 27.61
N TYR A 523 -2.84 -23.76 26.34
CA TYR A 523 -1.62 -24.37 25.80
C TYR A 523 -1.31 -23.84 24.41
N GLN A 524 -0.05 -24.02 24.01
CA GLN A 524 0.39 -23.78 22.65
C GLN A 524 1.27 -24.92 22.16
N GLY A 525 1.03 -25.36 20.93
CA GLY A 525 1.84 -26.36 20.24
C GLY A 525 3.06 -25.74 19.59
N PHE A 526 4.18 -26.45 19.66
CA PHE A 526 5.44 -26.18 18.99
C PHE A 526 5.91 -27.45 18.27
N GLN A 527 6.81 -27.33 17.30
CA GLN A 527 7.30 -28.48 16.52
C GLN A 527 7.80 -29.63 17.41
N GLY A 528 8.50 -29.31 18.50
CA GLY A 528 9.11 -30.26 19.43
C GLY A 528 8.30 -30.55 20.70
N GLY A 529 7.12 -29.96 20.89
CA GLY A 529 6.37 -30.14 22.14
C GLY A 529 5.25 -29.13 22.37
N THR A 530 4.89 -28.92 23.62
CA THR A 530 3.82 -27.99 24.01
C THR A 530 4.23 -27.18 25.22
N ILE A 531 3.82 -25.92 25.28
CA ILE A 531 3.87 -25.14 26.53
C ILE A 531 2.45 -25.04 27.06
N HIS A 532 2.24 -25.45 28.30
CA HIS A 532 0.97 -25.29 29.01
C HIS A 532 1.11 -24.19 30.05
N TRP A 533 0.08 -23.36 30.18
CA TRP A 533 -0.05 -22.35 31.21
C TRP A 533 -1.31 -22.58 32.03
N SER A 534 -1.21 -22.44 33.35
CA SER A 534 -2.39 -22.31 34.22
C SER A 534 -2.16 -21.28 35.32
N PRO A 535 -3.22 -20.69 35.89
CA PRO A 535 -3.10 -19.75 37.00
C PRO A 535 -2.33 -20.32 38.19
N GLY A 536 -2.45 -21.64 38.43
CA GLY A 536 -1.85 -22.31 39.58
C GLY A 536 -0.38 -22.73 39.40
N THR A 537 0.13 -22.81 38.17
CA THR A 537 1.50 -23.30 37.92
C THR A 537 2.38 -22.30 37.19
N GLY A 538 1.82 -21.42 36.36
CA GLY A 538 2.59 -20.67 35.37
C GLY A 538 2.73 -21.46 34.06
N ALA A 539 3.69 -21.06 33.22
CA ALA A 539 3.89 -21.65 31.90
C ALA A 539 5.11 -22.58 31.89
N TYR A 540 4.94 -23.81 31.41
CA TYR A 540 6.03 -24.78 31.32
C TYR A 540 5.92 -25.66 30.08
N ALA A 541 7.09 -25.98 29.52
CA ALA A 541 7.23 -26.84 28.34
C ALA A 541 7.22 -28.32 28.72
N THR A 542 6.51 -29.12 27.93
CA THR A 542 6.56 -30.59 27.95
C THR A 542 6.95 -31.08 26.55
N SER A 543 7.85 -32.06 26.47
CA SER A 543 8.32 -32.61 25.19
C SER A 543 8.60 -34.11 25.29
N GLY A 544 8.75 -34.76 24.12
CA GLY A 544 9.27 -36.12 24.01
C GLY A 544 8.51 -37.19 24.83
N PRO A 545 9.23 -38.22 25.34
CA PRO A 545 8.63 -39.33 26.08
C PRO A 545 7.88 -38.91 27.35
N ILE A 546 8.34 -37.89 28.07
CA ILE A 546 7.67 -37.38 29.27
C ILE A 546 6.28 -36.83 28.91
N ARG A 547 6.18 -36.04 27.84
CA ARG A 547 4.89 -35.54 27.34
C ARG A 547 3.98 -36.69 26.89
N ALA A 548 4.52 -37.69 26.21
CA ALA A 548 3.74 -38.86 25.78
C ALA A 548 3.17 -39.63 26.97
N ALA A 549 3.97 -39.85 28.01
CA ALA A 549 3.51 -40.48 29.25
C ALA A 549 2.43 -39.64 29.95
N TRP A 550 2.61 -38.33 30.07
CA TRP A 550 1.60 -37.43 30.62
C TRP A 550 0.28 -37.47 29.82
N GLY A 551 0.37 -37.52 28.49
CA GLY A 551 -0.78 -37.67 27.60
C GLY A 551 -1.54 -38.98 27.82
N SER A 552 -0.83 -40.09 27.99
CA SER A 552 -1.45 -41.39 28.33
C SER A 552 -2.17 -41.40 29.67
N LEU A 553 -1.84 -40.45 30.55
CA LEU A 553 -2.44 -40.29 31.87
C LEU A 553 -3.56 -39.24 31.90
N GLY A 554 -3.98 -38.74 30.73
CA GLY A 554 -5.09 -37.78 30.61
C GLY A 554 -4.69 -36.30 30.65
N TYR A 555 -3.40 -35.98 30.44
CA TYR A 555 -2.87 -34.62 30.48
C TYR A 555 -3.28 -33.87 31.77
N GLU A 556 -3.74 -32.62 31.66
CA GLU A 556 -4.16 -31.78 32.79
C GLU A 556 -5.44 -32.28 33.48
N ASN A 557 -6.22 -33.13 32.82
CA ASN A 557 -7.40 -33.79 33.40
C ASN A 557 -7.04 -35.04 34.20
N GLY A 558 -5.79 -35.50 34.06
CA GLY A 558 -5.24 -36.64 34.77
C GLY A 558 -4.84 -36.35 36.20
N LYS A 559 -4.44 -37.41 36.92
CA LYS A 559 -4.00 -37.34 38.32
C LYS A 559 -2.79 -36.43 38.55
N LEU A 560 -1.98 -36.18 37.51
CA LEU A 560 -0.81 -35.30 37.58
C LEU A 560 -1.16 -33.81 37.50
N GLY A 561 -2.27 -33.44 36.87
CA GLY A 561 -2.60 -32.04 36.59
C GLY A 561 -1.59 -31.35 35.65
N TYR A 562 -1.46 -30.03 35.78
CA TYR A 562 -0.55 -29.23 34.94
C TYR A 562 0.93 -29.49 35.28
N PRO A 563 1.83 -29.30 34.30
CA PRO A 563 3.26 -29.22 34.57
C PRO A 563 3.59 -28.11 35.56
N ALA A 564 4.55 -28.34 36.45
CA ALA A 564 4.99 -27.40 37.49
C ALA A 564 6.50 -27.06 37.37
N SER A 565 7.16 -27.55 36.32
CA SER A 565 8.51 -27.19 35.91
C SER A 565 8.70 -27.48 34.44
N ASN A 566 9.75 -26.92 33.83
CA ASN A 566 10.29 -27.49 32.59
C ASN A 566 10.94 -28.86 32.88
N GLU A 567 11.23 -29.61 31.82
CA GLU A 567 12.01 -30.85 31.89
C GLU A 567 13.42 -30.58 32.43
N MET A 568 13.83 -31.31 33.47
CA MET A 568 15.15 -31.23 34.09
C MET A 568 15.92 -32.51 33.78
N CYS A 569 16.98 -32.39 33.00
CA CYS A 569 17.83 -33.49 32.55
C CYS A 569 19.19 -33.46 33.25
N GLY A 570 19.93 -34.57 33.13
CA GLY A 570 21.23 -34.75 33.77
C GLY A 570 21.20 -35.67 34.99
N LEU A 571 20.11 -36.44 35.17
CA LEU A 571 20.04 -37.48 36.17
C LEU A 571 20.93 -38.68 35.78
N THR A 572 21.26 -39.52 36.77
CA THR A 572 22.06 -40.74 36.61
C THR A 572 21.53 -41.61 35.47
N GLY A 573 22.42 -42.15 34.62
CA GLY A 573 22.01 -42.95 33.46
C GLY A 573 21.35 -42.14 32.33
N GLY A 574 21.63 -40.84 32.24
CA GLY A 574 21.11 -39.96 31.19
C GLY A 574 19.62 -39.64 31.34
N GLY A 575 19.10 -39.68 32.57
CA GLY A 575 17.69 -39.47 32.83
C GLY A 575 17.28 -38.01 32.86
N CYS A 576 15.98 -37.81 32.70
CA CYS A 576 15.29 -36.55 32.86
C CYS A 576 14.06 -36.74 33.74
N TYR A 577 13.60 -35.66 34.38
CA TYR A 577 12.33 -35.66 35.09
C TYR A 577 11.60 -34.35 34.91
N GLN A 578 10.29 -34.40 35.13
CA GLN A 578 9.46 -33.20 35.15
C GLN A 578 8.49 -33.28 36.32
N ARG A 579 8.31 -32.14 36.98
CA ARG A 579 7.33 -31.98 38.05
C ARG A 579 5.99 -31.57 37.46
N PHE A 580 4.93 -32.11 38.04
CA PHE A 580 3.53 -31.78 37.80
C PHE A 580 2.87 -31.47 39.15
N GLN A 581 1.69 -30.87 39.14
CA GLN A 581 0.97 -30.51 40.38
C GLN A 581 0.80 -31.71 41.32
N GLY A 582 0.47 -32.88 40.76
CA GLY A 582 0.17 -34.10 41.52
C GLY A 582 1.33 -35.10 41.65
N GLY A 583 2.49 -34.84 41.04
CA GLY A 583 3.58 -35.83 41.03
C GLY A 583 4.74 -35.51 40.09
N THR A 584 5.45 -36.54 39.68
CA THR A 584 6.59 -36.41 38.76
C THR A 584 6.57 -37.51 37.71
N ILE A 585 7.03 -37.18 36.50
CA ILE A 585 7.37 -38.20 35.50
C ILE A 585 8.88 -38.23 35.38
N HIS A 586 9.46 -39.44 35.48
CA HIS A 586 10.89 -39.67 35.22
C HIS A 586 11.03 -40.48 33.94
N TRP A 587 12.06 -40.17 33.16
CA TRP A 587 12.43 -40.88 31.95
C TRP A 587 13.92 -41.17 31.95
N THR A 588 14.30 -42.36 31.50
CA THR A 588 15.67 -42.71 31.11
C THR A 588 15.61 -43.63 29.90
N PRO A 589 16.63 -43.65 29.02
CA PRO A 589 16.68 -44.60 27.90
C PRO A 589 16.48 -46.06 28.31
N GLY A 590 16.91 -46.46 29.52
CA GLY A 590 16.82 -47.84 30.01
C GLY A 590 15.48 -48.23 30.63
N SER A 591 14.60 -47.26 30.94
CA SER A 591 13.33 -47.53 31.63
C SER A 591 12.13 -47.06 30.84
N GLY A 592 12.21 -45.96 30.08
CA GLY A 592 11.04 -45.28 29.56
C GLY A 592 10.49 -44.25 30.54
N ALA A 593 9.34 -43.64 30.22
CA ALA A 593 8.77 -42.52 30.97
C ALA A 593 7.61 -42.99 31.84
N TYR A 594 7.73 -42.85 33.16
CA TYR A 594 6.71 -43.29 34.11
C TYR A 594 6.45 -42.26 35.21
N ALA A 595 5.18 -42.17 35.58
CA ALA A 595 4.72 -41.25 36.60
C ALA A 595 4.80 -41.87 38.01
N THR A 596 5.18 -41.06 38.98
CA THR A 596 5.16 -41.38 40.41
C THR A 596 4.39 -40.28 41.13
N TRP A 597 3.55 -40.63 42.09
CA TRP A 597 2.79 -39.68 42.91
C TRP A 597 2.51 -40.23 44.32
N GLY A 598 1.95 -39.39 45.19
CA GLY A 598 1.45 -39.79 46.51
C GLY A 598 2.46 -40.52 47.39
N ALA A 599 1.96 -41.49 48.17
CA ALA A 599 2.74 -42.23 49.17
C ALA A 599 3.86 -43.08 48.55
N ILE A 600 3.63 -43.69 47.37
CA ILE A 600 4.66 -44.46 46.67
C ILE A 600 5.83 -43.56 46.28
N ARG A 601 5.57 -42.37 45.71
CA ARG A 601 6.64 -41.41 45.40
C ARG A 601 7.36 -40.93 46.65
N ALA A 602 6.63 -40.70 47.75
CA ALA A 602 7.24 -40.28 49.01
C ALA A 602 8.20 -41.35 49.57
N ALA A 603 7.79 -42.62 49.53
CA ALA A 603 8.64 -43.75 49.92
C ALA A 603 9.84 -43.94 49.00
N TRP A 604 9.68 -43.78 47.68
CA TRP A 604 10.80 -43.81 46.75
C TRP A 604 11.79 -42.66 47.02
N GLY A 605 11.28 -41.47 47.36
CA GLY A 605 12.09 -40.32 47.72
C GLY A 605 12.90 -40.50 49.01
N SER A 606 12.31 -41.11 50.05
CA SER A 606 13.05 -41.41 51.28
C SER A 606 14.13 -42.47 51.08
N LEU A 607 14.05 -43.25 50.00
CA LEU A 607 15.04 -44.24 49.60
C LEU A 607 16.08 -43.71 48.60
N GLY A 608 16.11 -42.40 48.33
CA GLY A 608 17.12 -41.76 47.49
C GLY A 608 16.75 -41.63 46.01
N TYR A 609 15.47 -41.76 45.65
CA TYR A 609 14.98 -41.67 44.28
C TYR A 609 15.75 -42.59 43.31
N GLU A 610 16.13 -42.08 42.13
CA GLU A 610 16.86 -42.84 41.09
C GLU A 610 18.30 -43.19 41.50
N ASN A 611 18.86 -42.50 42.49
CA ASN A 611 20.18 -42.80 43.03
C ASN A 611 20.12 -43.88 44.14
N GLY A 612 18.91 -44.23 44.56
CA GLY A 612 18.64 -45.26 45.56
C GLY A 612 18.68 -46.68 44.99
N LYS A 613 18.55 -47.67 45.89
CA LYS A 613 18.56 -49.11 45.55
C LYS A 613 17.46 -49.53 44.56
N LEU A 614 16.38 -48.76 44.47
CA LEU A 614 15.27 -49.04 43.55
C LEU A 614 15.55 -48.57 42.11
N GLY A 615 16.39 -47.54 41.91
CA GLY A 615 16.58 -46.93 40.58
C GLY A 615 15.32 -46.25 40.05
N TYR A 616 15.17 -46.22 38.72
CA TYR A 616 14.04 -45.59 38.04
C TYR A 616 12.75 -46.42 38.09
N PRO A 617 11.57 -45.78 38.03
CA PRO A 617 10.31 -46.49 37.83
C PRO A 617 10.30 -47.21 36.47
N MET A 618 9.67 -48.39 36.44
CA MET A 618 9.52 -49.27 35.27
C MET A 618 8.05 -49.50 34.88
N SER A 619 7.12 -48.94 35.65
CA SER A 619 5.68 -48.96 35.37
C SER A 619 5.02 -47.71 35.93
N ASN A 620 3.81 -47.40 35.49
CA ASN A 620 2.91 -46.55 36.27
C ASN A 620 2.41 -47.33 37.51
N GLU A 621 1.85 -46.62 38.48
CA GLU A 621 1.22 -47.24 39.65
C GLU A 621 -0.02 -48.07 39.23
N ALA A 622 -0.06 -49.33 39.64
CA ALA A 622 -1.16 -50.25 39.42
C ALA A 622 -1.95 -50.44 40.72
N CYS A 623 -3.22 -50.05 40.71
CA CYS A 623 -4.12 -50.11 41.86
C CYS A 623 -5.20 -51.19 41.68
N GLY A 624 -5.87 -51.53 42.77
CA GLY A 624 -6.90 -52.58 42.81
C GLY A 624 -6.43 -53.87 43.47
N LEU A 625 -5.32 -53.82 44.20
CA LEU A 625 -4.87 -54.93 45.03
C LEU A 625 -5.81 -55.12 46.24
N THR A 626 -5.74 -56.30 46.85
CA THR A 626 -6.52 -56.66 48.05
C THR A 626 -6.43 -55.59 49.13
N GLY A 627 -7.56 -55.21 49.73
CA GLY A 627 -7.59 -54.15 50.74
C GLY A 627 -7.38 -52.73 50.18
N GLY A 628 -7.57 -52.53 48.87
CA GLY A 628 -7.47 -51.21 48.22
C GLY A 628 -6.05 -50.73 47.98
N GLY A 629 -5.09 -51.66 47.90
CA GLY A 629 -3.69 -51.32 47.71
C GLY A 629 -3.31 -51.04 46.26
N CYS A 630 -2.11 -50.50 46.11
CA CYS A 630 -1.46 -50.21 44.84
C CYS A 630 0.00 -50.64 44.90
N TYR A 631 0.62 -50.84 43.74
CA TYR A 631 2.05 -51.08 43.64
C TYR A 631 2.66 -50.37 42.44
N GLN A 632 3.98 -50.17 42.49
CA GLN A 632 4.74 -49.67 41.36
C GLN A 632 6.09 -50.37 41.27
N THR A 633 6.43 -50.81 40.06
CA THR A 633 7.69 -51.50 39.79
C THR A 633 8.80 -50.49 39.48
N PHE A 634 9.99 -50.77 40.01
CA PHE A 634 11.23 -50.03 39.79
C PHE A 634 12.30 -51.00 39.29
N GLN A 635 13.41 -50.48 38.76
CA GLN A 635 14.51 -51.29 38.24
C GLN A 635 15.01 -52.34 39.25
N GLY A 636 15.14 -51.94 40.52
CA GLY A 636 15.67 -52.77 41.60
C GLY A 636 14.62 -53.45 42.49
N GLY A 637 13.32 -53.23 42.27
CA GLY A 637 12.29 -53.76 43.18
C GLY A 637 10.89 -53.22 42.94
N THR A 638 10.07 -53.20 43.99
CA THR A 638 8.69 -52.72 43.90
C THR A 638 8.31 -52.01 45.18
N ILE A 639 7.56 -50.92 45.08
CA ILE A 639 6.93 -50.30 46.25
C ILE A 639 5.46 -50.70 46.25
N HIS A 640 4.99 -51.23 47.38
CA HIS A 640 3.57 -51.51 47.61
C HIS A 640 3.03 -50.53 48.62
N TRP A 641 1.81 -50.05 48.39
CA TRP A 641 1.07 -49.19 49.28
C TRP A 641 -0.28 -49.82 49.62
N SER A 642 -0.70 -49.72 50.88
CA SER A 642 -2.08 -49.94 51.28
C SER A 642 -2.54 -48.92 52.31
N PRO A 643 -3.84 -48.64 52.42
CA PRO A 643 -4.37 -47.75 53.46
C PRO A 643 -3.98 -48.18 54.89
N ALA A 644 -3.80 -49.49 55.11
CA ALA A 644 -3.50 -50.06 56.42
C ALA A 644 -2.02 -49.95 56.82
N THR A 645 -1.09 -49.92 55.85
CA THR A 645 0.34 -50.04 56.14
C THR A 645 1.15 -48.81 55.73
N GLY A 646 0.71 -48.06 54.72
CA GLY A 646 1.57 -47.07 54.06
C GLY A 646 2.36 -47.70 52.91
N ALA A 647 3.38 -47.00 52.42
CA ALA A 647 4.17 -47.40 51.24
C ALA A 647 5.55 -47.91 51.64
N TYR A 648 5.88 -49.13 51.25
CA TYR A 648 7.19 -49.74 51.54
C TYR A 648 7.76 -50.49 50.35
N ALA A 649 9.06 -50.43 50.23
CA ALA A 649 9.81 -51.08 49.18
C ALA A 649 10.14 -52.53 49.53
N THR A 650 10.04 -53.42 48.54
CA THR A 650 10.55 -54.78 48.60
C THR A 650 11.49 -54.99 47.42
N TRP A 651 12.60 -55.72 47.63
CA TRP A 651 13.56 -56.04 46.57
C TRP A 651 14.26 -57.38 46.82
N GLY A 652 15.05 -57.82 45.85
CA GLY A 652 15.93 -58.98 45.98
C GLY A 652 15.23 -60.27 46.43
N ALA A 653 15.95 -61.07 47.22
CA ALA A 653 15.47 -62.38 47.68
C ALA A 653 14.23 -62.29 48.57
N ILE A 654 14.13 -61.26 49.43
CA ILE A 654 12.96 -61.06 50.30
C ILE A 654 11.69 -60.87 49.46
N ARG A 655 11.75 -60.00 48.43
CA ARG A 655 10.64 -59.82 47.49
C ARG A 655 10.31 -61.09 46.73
N SER A 656 11.32 -61.81 46.24
CA SER A 656 11.10 -63.06 45.51
C SER A 656 10.39 -64.11 46.36
N THR A 657 10.79 -64.26 47.63
CA THR A 657 10.11 -65.15 48.58
C THR A 657 8.67 -64.69 48.84
N TRP A 658 8.44 -63.41 49.11
CA TRP A 658 7.08 -62.88 49.30
C TRP A 658 6.19 -63.11 48.07
N GLY A 659 6.74 -62.90 46.86
CA GLY A 659 6.06 -63.16 45.60
C GLY A 659 5.70 -64.64 45.39
N SER A 660 6.62 -65.56 45.74
CA SER A 660 6.36 -67.01 45.68
C SER A 660 5.24 -67.47 46.60
N LEU A 661 4.96 -66.70 47.67
CA LEU A 661 3.89 -66.97 48.62
C LEU A 661 2.55 -66.33 48.22
N GLY A 662 2.50 -65.57 47.12
CA GLY A 662 1.29 -64.89 46.63
C GLY A 662 1.20 -63.40 47.01
N TYR A 663 2.32 -62.75 47.32
CA TYR A 663 2.39 -61.32 47.66
C TYR A 663 1.41 -60.93 48.79
N GLU A 664 0.64 -59.86 48.63
CA GLU A 664 -0.33 -59.35 49.60
C GLU A 664 -1.49 -60.31 49.88
N ASN A 665 -1.70 -61.32 49.02
CA ASN A 665 -2.71 -62.37 49.20
C ASN A 665 -2.19 -63.53 50.06
N SER A 666 -0.90 -63.52 50.40
CA SER A 666 -0.30 -64.50 51.29
C SER A 666 -0.68 -64.25 52.76
N LYS A 667 -0.35 -65.21 53.64
CA LYS A 667 -0.50 -65.05 55.11
C LYS A 667 0.30 -63.88 55.68
N LEU A 668 1.30 -63.37 54.94
CA LEU A 668 2.09 -62.22 55.39
C LEU A 668 1.36 -60.89 55.18
N GLY A 669 0.47 -60.77 54.19
CA GLY A 669 -0.14 -59.50 53.82
C GLY A 669 0.86 -58.48 53.26
N TYR A 670 0.56 -57.20 53.41
CA TYR A 670 1.44 -56.10 52.97
C TYR A 670 2.67 -55.95 53.86
N PRO A 671 3.78 -55.40 53.32
CA PRO A 671 4.91 -54.98 54.14
C PRO A 671 4.48 -53.88 55.13
N THR A 672 5.10 -53.85 56.31
CA THR A 672 4.86 -52.84 57.36
C THR A 672 6.09 -51.97 57.64
N GLY A 673 7.19 -52.24 56.93
CA GLY A 673 8.44 -51.51 57.01
C GLY A 673 9.31 -51.83 55.79
N ASN A 674 10.33 -51.00 55.54
CA ASN A 674 11.37 -51.31 54.56
C ASN A 674 12.30 -52.42 55.09
N GLU A 675 13.07 -53.04 54.20
CA GLU A 675 14.10 -54.01 54.58
C GLU A 675 15.16 -53.37 55.50
N ILE A 676 15.45 -54.04 56.63
CA ILE A 676 16.46 -53.65 57.60
C ILE A 676 17.60 -54.65 57.51
N CYS A 677 18.80 -54.16 57.21
CA CYS A 677 20.03 -54.93 57.08
C CYS A 677 21.00 -54.61 58.22
N GLY A 678 21.99 -55.49 58.42
CA GLY A 678 22.96 -55.39 59.52
C GLY A 678 22.73 -56.42 60.62
N LEU A 679 21.93 -57.45 60.34
CA LEU A 679 21.77 -58.60 61.22
C LEU A 679 23.06 -59.47 61.21
N THR A 680 23.18 -60.34 62.22
CA THR A 680 24.31 -61.27 62.36
C THR A 680 24.56 -62.07 61.08
N GLY A 681 25.82 -62.25 60.70
CA GLY A 681 26.16 -62.96 59.45
C GLY A 681 25.79 -62.20 58.17
N GLY A 682 25.56 -60.88 58.26
CA GLY A 682 25.28 -60.01 57.11
C GLY A 682 23.84 -60.10 56.61
N GLY A 683 22.92 -60.60 57.43
CA GLY A 683 21.53 -60.78 57.04
C GLY A 683 20.71 -59.49 57.05
N CYS A 684 19.50 -59.62 56.51
CA CYS A 684 18.48 -58.59 56.49
C CYS A 684 17.12 -59.20 56.83
N TYR A 685 16.17 -58.38 57.24
CA TYR A 685 14.79 -58.79 57.41
C TYR A 685 13.81 -57.71 56.99
N GLN A 686 12.58 -58.13 56.72
CA GLN A 686 11.48 -57.22 56.48
C GLN A 686 10.23 -57.68 57.21
N THR A 687 9.49 -56.72 57.76
CA THR A 687 8.23 -56.95 58.47
C THR A 687 7.04 -56.83 57.53
N PHE A 688 6.06 -57.69 57.76
CA PHE A 688 4.78 -57.74 57.07
C PHE A 688 3.65 -57.81 58.10
N GLN A 689 2.42 -57.55 57.70
CA GLN A 689 1.26 -57.54 58.60
C GLN A 689 1.13 -58.83 59.41
N GLY A 690 1.38 -59.98 58.79
CA GLY A 690 1.23 -61.30 59.39
C GLY A 690 2.54 -61.97 59.85
N GLY A 691 3.71 -61.37 59.61
CA GLY A 691 4.98 -62.03 59.91
C GLY A 691 6.23 -61.29 59.44
N THR A 692 7.31 -62.02 59.24
CA THR A 692 8.60 -61.48 58.80
C THR A 692 9.25 -62.40 57.78
N ILE A 693 10.01 -61.82 56.85
CA ILE A 693 10.93 -62.58 56.00
C ILE A 693 12.35 -62.21 56.42
N HIS A 694 13.18 -63.21 56.73
CA HIS A 694 14.60 -63.03 57.02
C HIS A 694 15.42 -63.62 55.89
N TRP A 695 16.49 -62.92 55.52
CA TRP A 695 17.47 -63.35 54.53
C TRP A 695 18.87 -63.32 55.13
N SER A 696 19.67 -64.32 54.80
CA SER A 696 21.13 -64.29 54.99
C SER A 696 21.82 -64.86 53.77
N PRO A 697 23.11 -64.53 53.53
CA PRO A 697 23.90 -65.18 52.48
C PRO A 697 23.97 -66.71 52.62
N ALA A 698 23.92 -67.23 53.85
CA ALA A 698 24.06 -68.65 54.14
C ALA A 698 22.75 -69.44 53.96
N THR A 699 21.60 -68.81 54.17
CA THR A 699 20.30 -69.50 54.17
C THR A 699 19.42 -69.13 52.98
N GLY A 700 19.52 -67.92 52.44
CA GLY A 700 18.48 -67.38 51.56
C GLY A 700 17.32 -66.78 52.37
N ALA A 701 16.24 -66.41 51.67
CA ALA A 701 15.12 -65.64 52.23
C ALA A 701 13.92 -66.54 52.56
N TYR A 702 13.49 -66.56 53.81
CA TYR A 702 12.37 -67.38 54.26
C TYR A 702 11.42 -66.64 55.18
N ALA A 703 10.14 -66.93 54.99
CA ALA A 703 9.05 -66.35 55.74
C ALA A 703 8.76 -67.13 57.03
N THR A 704 8.44 -66.40 58.08
CA THR A 704 8.08 -66.92 59.41
C THR A 704 6.87 -66.13 59.91
N TRP A 705 5.85 -66.79 60.45
CA TRP A 705 4.63 -66.16 60.95
C TRP A 705 4.03 -66.93 62.16
N GLY A 706 2.94 -66.40 62.72
CA GLY A 706 2.15 -67.07 63.76
C GLY A 706 2.96 -67.56 64.98
N ALA A 707 2.56 -68.71 65.51
CA ALA A 707 3.13 -69.28 66.75
C ALA A 707 4.60 -69.71 66.60
N ILE A 708 5.00 -70.16 65.41
CA ILE A 708 6.40 -70.52 65.10
C ILE A 708 7.27 -69.26 65.22
N ARG A 709 6.88 -68.15 64.59
CA ARG A 709 7.60 -66.87 64.71
C ARG A 709 7.64 -66.36 66.14
N THR A 710 6.53 -66.43 66.88
CA THR A 710 6.50 -66.00 68.29
C THR A 710 7.50 -66.79 69.14
N THR A 711 7.58 -68.10 68.92
CA THR A 711 8.52 -68.97 69.64
C THR A 711 9.96 -68.73 69.21
N TRP A 712 10.23 -68.55 67.92
CA TRP A 712 11.56 -68.19 67.45
C TRP A 712 12.02 -66.84 68.01
N GLY A 713 11.10 -65.87 68.11
CA GLY A 713 11.36 -64.56 68.71
C GLY A 713 11.69 -64.61 70.20
N SER A 714 10.99 -65.43 70.99
CA SER A 714 11.32 -65.61 72.41
C SER A 714 12.68 -66.27 72.64
N LEU A 715 13.21 -66.96 71.62
CA LEU A 715 14.54 -67.57 71.62
C LEU A 715 15.64 -66.65 71.07
N GLY A 716 15.34 -65.38 70.78
CA GLY A 716 16.32 -64.39 70.32
C GLY A 716 16.44 -64.25 68.80
N TYR A 717 15.44 -64.72 68.04
CA TYR A 717 15.42 -64.68 66.57
C TYR A 717 16.71 -65.25 65.96
N GLU A 718 17.29 -64.57 64.97
CA GLU A 718 18.51 -64.98 64.26
C GLU A 718 19.77 -64.93 65.13
N ASN A 719 19.74 -64.19 66.25
CA ASN A 719 20.83 -64.15 67.22
C ASN A 719 20.73 -65.29 68.25
N GLY A 720 19.61 -66.00 68.25
CA GLY A 720 19.34 -67.14 69.12
C GLY A 720 20.02 -68.43 68.67
N LYS A 721 19.92 -69.47 69.50
CA LYS A 721 20.49 -70.80 69.23
C LYS A 721 19.97 -71.46 67.95
N LEU A 722 18.79 -71.06 67.46
CA LEU A 722 18.23 -71.58 66.21
C LEU A 722 18.84 -70.93 64.97
N GLY A 723 19.38 -69.70 65.05
CA GLY A 723 19.87 -68.96 63.90
C GLY A 723 18.76 -68.59 62.90
N TYR A 724 19.14 -68.39 61.63
CA TYR A 724 18.21 -68.07 60.55
C TYR A 724 17.32 -69.26 60.18
N PRO A 725 16.08 -69.02 59.68
CA PRO A 725 15.30 -70.05 59.03
C PRO A 725 16.02 -70.58 57.78
N THR A 726 15.87 -71.87 57.48
CA THR A 726 16.45 -72.55 56.30
C THR A 726 15.37 -73.07 55.33
N GLY A 727 14.11 -72.72 55.59
CA GLY A 727 12.95 -73.08 54.77
C GLY A 727 11.73 -72.25 55.18
N ASN A 728 10.73 -72.13 54.31
CA ASN A 728 9.42 -71.59 54.68
C ASN A 728 8.68 -72.59 55.60
N GLU A 729 7.68 -72.12 56.35
CA GLU A 729 6.82 -73.01 57.13
C GLU A 729 6.06 -73.99 56.23
N ILE A 730 6.14 -75.28 56.52
CA ILE A 730 5.39 -76.34 55.85
C ILE A 730 4.19 -76.67 56.72
N CYS A 731 2.98 -76.41 56.22
CA CYS A 731 1.73 -76.62 56.94
C CYS A 731 0.88 -77.70 56.28
N GLY A 732 -0.01 -78.34 57.05
CA GLY A 732 -0.83 -79.46 56.59
C GLY A 732 -0.27 -80.82 57.01
N LEU A 733 0.62 -80.84 58.00
CA LEU A 733 1.10 -82.06 58.64
C LEU A 733 -0.07 -82.77 59.34
N THR A 734 0.03 -84.09 59.52
CA THR A 734 -0.96 -84.90 60.24
C THR A 734 -1.33 -84.26 61.59
N GLY A 735 -2.62 -83.97 61.80
CA GLY A 735 -3.10 -83.22 62.97
C GLY A 735 -3.20 -81.71 62.79
N GLY A 736 -3.02 -81.17 61.58
CA GLY A 736 -3.17 -79.74 61.26
C GLY A 736 -1.96 -78.89 61.65
N GLY A 737 -0.81 -79.52 61.90
CA GLY A 737 0.42 -78.84 62.32
C GLY A 737 1.20 -78.18 61.19
N CYS A 738 2.14 -77.34 61.60
CA CYS A 738 3.16 -76.73 60.74
C CYS A 738 4.55 -76.96 61.32
N ASP A 739 5.58 -77.05 60.48
CA ASP A 739 6.97 -77.02 60.93
C ASP A 739 7.85 -76.09 60.11
N GLN A 740 8.93 -75.62 60.73
CA GLN A 740 9.94 -74.80 60.08
C GLN A 740 11.33 -75.18 60.54
N SER A 741 12.22 -75.32 59.57
CA SER A 741 13.63 -75.60 59.81
C SER A 741 14.43 -74.31 59.95
N PHE A 742 15.40 -74.35 60.87
CA PHE A 742 16.37 -73.30 61.17
C PHE A 742 17.78 -73.90 61.14
N GLN A 743 18.80 -73.05 61.08
CA GLN A 743 20.20 -73.48 61.05
C GLN A 743 20.52 -74.46 62.20
N GLY A 744 20.13 -74.09 63.42
CA GLY A 744 20.37 -74.82 64.66
C GLY A 744 19.22 -75.70 65.16
N GLY A 745 18.19 -75.97 64.35
CA GLY A 745 17.05 -76.79 64.82
C GLY A 745 15.78 -76.71 63.98
N THR A 746 14.67 -77.18 64.54
CA THR A 746 13.33 -77.12 63.95
C THR A 746 12.33 -76.67 65.01
N ILE A 747 11.38 -75.82 64.62
CA ILE A 747 10.20 -75.52 65.42
C ILE A 747 9.00 -76.20 64.77
N ARG A 748 8.25 -77.00 65.53
CA ARG A 748 6.96 -77.55 65.12
C ARG A 748 5.86 -76.89 65.92
N TRP A 749 4.72 -76.67 65.29
CA TRP A 749 3.50 -76.20 65.91
C TRP A 749 2.33 -77.13 65.57
N SER A 750 1.49 -77.45 66.55
CA SER A 750 0.19 -78.06 66.29
C SER A 750 -0.90 -77.38 67.11
N PRO A 751 -2.18 -77.42 66.65
CA PRO A 751 -3.30 -76.94 67.45
C PRO A 751 -3.44 -77.67 68.80
N ALA A 752 -3.04 -78.94 68.86
CA ALA A 752 -3.23 -79.79 70.05
C ALA A 752 -2.12 -79.61 71.10
N THR A 753 -0.88 -79.34 70.68
CA THR A 753 0.30 -79.38 71.55
C THR A 753 1.07 -78.07 71.63
N GLY A 754 0.66 -77.02 70.91
CA GLY A 754 1.40 -75.77 70.86
C GLY A 754 2.72 -75.90 70.11
N THR A 755 3.72 -75.06 70.45
CA THR A 755 5.04 -75.09 69.82
C THR A 755 6.01 -76.01 70.56
N ALA A 756 6.75 -76.81 69.80
CA ALA A 756 7.84 -77.65 70.26
C ALA A 756 9.12 -77.29 69.49
N VAL A 757 10.22 -77.12 70.22
CA VAL A 757 11.53 -76.73 69.66
C VAL A 757 12.49 -77.90 69.80
N SER A 758 13.15 -78.26 68.71
CA SER A 758 14.22 -79.27 68.68
C SER A 758 15.50 -78.62 68.19
N PHE A 759 16.52 -78.58 69.04
CA PHE A 759 17.86 -78.10 68.68
C PHE A 759 18.67 -79.22 68.02
N LYS A 760 19.55 -78.85 67.10
CA LYS A 760 20.58 -79.74 66.52
C LYS A 760 21.77 -79.90 67.45
#